data_AF-A0A0D2X256-F1
#
_entry.id   AF-A0A0D2X256-F1
#
_cell.length_a   1.000
_cell.length_b   1.000
_cell.length_c   1.000
_cell.angle_alpha   90.00
_cell.angle_beta   90.00
_cell.angle_gamma   90.00
#
_symmetry.space_group_name_H-M   'P 1'
#
loop_
_entity.id
_entity.type
_entity.pdbx_description
1 polymer ?
#
loop_
_entity_poly.entity_id
_entity_poly.type
_entity_poly.pdbx_seq_one_letter_code
_entity_poly.pdbx_strand_id
1 'polypeptide(L)'
;MEQSALPQPQTATTHVTHTSASIFALCGDQQPSKRGRGEDDVAAADDAAPEQDAAAAAAAAGATDDKDGSAGPSRRKQNKRAYLDNKKNRKLRQQKERAAKKAEEGIPADPAQRAEYHRHQPIEMTNARFEAFYKGLSQIIPENEWDAFMETIRKPLPTSFRITGNSKKAAEMKRLLHQFYFPSIETVEIAGERVSRPECLSFYPDERAYQLDTSRKIFRSHPALSAFHKFLTVEVEMGNFCRQEAVSMIPPLFLDVQPHHKVLDMCAAPGSKTGQLVEMLHQNDELMPSGFVVANDANYKRCYLLIHQTKRLCSPSLLVTNLDASLFPTILPGNRQPPVLFDRILCDAPCSGDGTMRKNLDVWKNWRPSSGSNMHRLQIRILRRAVQLLEIGGMMVYSTCSMHPGENEAVVAAILQQMPGALELVDVSDKLPGLKRIPGLHTWKLMDGEGNWYSDASEVPVGHKEKRALRGSLFPPPPEVAAALHLERCVRVTPQLQNTGGFFIALLRKTSSVVKFFATPGGRPARSAPSDAKADEAVGEVIPEDAVPIVGEDEEDEAEDAADKAAAAAAVAGDNADDDDAAAPADDQKEVAMHVETVFPKNTRTEAGYYFLTPEDPVVKLIVDYFDISPEFDVTKLASRSEAGKRTIYLVNDSLKQVMNAVNASKLNLIMSGVKLFEKASSTNGRFPYRVTNDGVQLILPYLRKRVVHMTYPDVLVIAKGDRTPFFDRMAPSTREQLQALAAVEQGAGVLVFDPQLNPHPDNTEIVERVCISTWIGKVSLNVMVSKEDMASLKNLIVVPDLAALSATAATTDSTASSEAAPMDVVAE
;
A
#
# COMPACT_ATOMS: atom_id res chain seq x y z
N MET A 1 -20.09 -22.60 54.92
CA MET A 1 -18.77 -22.42 55.56
C MET A 1 -17.84 -22.01 54.43
N GLU A 2 -17.26 -20.81 54.33
CA GLU A 2 -17.34 -19.50 55.02
C GLU A 2 -17.10 -18.47 53.88
N GLN A 3 -17.82 -17.37 53.63
CA GLN A 3 -18.16 -16.16 54.41
C GLN A 3 -16.99 -15.29 54.91
N SER A 4 -16.65 -14.26 54.11
CA SER A 4 -16.18 -12.92 54.55
C SER A 4 -16.30 -11.95 53.36
N ALA A 5 -17.26 -11.02 53.26
CA ALA A 5 -17.50 -9.80 54.06
C ALA A 5 -16.76 -8.55 53.52
N LEU A 6 -17.54 -7.52 53.16
CA LEU A 6 -17.14 -6.20 52.64
C LEU A 6 -16.60 -5.27 53.75
N PRO A 7 -16.08 -4.08 53.36
CA PRO A 7 -16.78 -2.87 53.80
C PRO A 7 -16.91 -1.76 52.73
N GLN A 8 -18.03 -1.02 52.77
CA GLN A 8 -18.13 0.36 52.26
C GLN A 8 -17.77 1.36 53.37
N PRO A 9 -17.58 2.66 53.06
CA PRO A 9 -18.60 3.60 53.55
C PRO A 9 -18.91 4.85 52.68
N GLN A 10 -20.20 5.19 52.71
CA GLN A 10 -20.78 6.55 52.91
C GLN A 10 -20.96 7.55 51.75
N THR A 11 -22.08 8.26 51.93
CA THR A 11 -22.79 9.18 51.04
C THR A 11 -22.63 10.64 51.49
N ALA A 12 -22.70 11.59 50.56
CA ALA A 12 -23.01 12.98 50.85
C ALA A 12 -24.07 13.51 49.86
N THR A 13 -25.20 13.98 50.39
CA THR A 13 -26.33 14.56 49.66
C THR A 13 -26.32 16.08 49.76
N THR A 14 -26.63 16.78 48.66
CA THR A 14 -27.09 18.17 48.72
C THR A 14 -28.11 18.46 47.62
N HIS A 15 -29.35 18.73 48.01
CA HIS A 15 -30.37 19.33 47.15
C HIS A 15 -30.23 20.86 47.15
N VAL A 16 -30.38 21.50 45.99
CA VAL A 16 -31.03 22.82 45.86
C VAL A 16 -31.92 22.80 44.62
N THR A 17 -33.06 23.49 44.68
CA THR A 17 -34.21 23.37 43.78
C THR A 17 -34.56 24.68 43.06
N HIS A 18 -35.14 24.59 41.85
CA HIS A 18 -35.95 25.61 41.15
C HIS A 18 -35.25 26.98 40.85
N THR A 19 -35.48 27.66 39.73
CA THR A 19 -36.78 28.12 39.19
C THR A 19 -36.76 28.39 37.68
N SER A 20 -37.94 28.32 37.07
CA SER A 20 -38.30 28.70 35.71
C SER A 20 -38.54 30.20 35.52
N ALA A 21 -38.26 30.76 34.32
CA ALA A 21 -39.03 31.86 33.73
C ALA A 21 -38.81 31.98 32.21
N SER A 22 -39.90 32.02 31.44
CA SER A 22 -39.92 32.48 30.03
C SER A 22 -39.99 34.00 29.97
N ILE A 23 -39.62 34.63 28.84
CA ILE A 23 -40.36 35.80 28.27
C ILE A 23 -39.95 36.12 26.82
N PHE A 24 -40.95 36.62 26.11
CA PHE A 24 -41.08 37.06 24.71
C PHE A 24 -40.03 38.06 24.14
N ALA A 25 -40.03 38.10 22.80
CA ALA A 25 -40.10 39.28 21.89
C ALA A 25 -38.95 39.33 20.85
N LEU A 26 -39.09 39.82 19.61
CA LEU A 26 -40.16 40.01 18.61
C LEU A 26 -39.53 40.93 17.52
N CYS A 27 -39.89 40.74 16.26
CA CYS A 27 -39.58 41.62 15.10
C CYS A 27 -38.09 41.73 14.67
N GLY A 28 -37.78 41.90 13.38
CA GLY A 28 -38.70 41.96 12.24
C GLY A 28 -37.99 41.99 10.88
N ASP A 29 -38.77 41.87 9.81
CA ASP A 29 -38.33 41.93 8.40
C ASP A 29 -37.61 43.23 8.02
N GLN A 30 -36.67 43.16 7.06
CA GLN A 30 -36.92 43.70 5.70
C GLN A 30 -35.75 43.48 4.72
N GLN A 31 -36.07 42.83 3.59
CA GLN A 31 -35.43 43.02 2.28
C GLN A 31 -35.75 44.45 1.74
N PRO A 32 -34.99 45.07 0.78
CA PRO A 32 -34.96 44.54 -0.59
C PRO A 32 -33.83 44.94 -1.59
N SER A 33 -33.91 44.26 -2.75
CA SER A 33 -33.69 44.75 -4.13
C SER A 33 -32.29 45.07 -4.69
N LYS A 34 -31.82 44.13 -5.52
CA LYS A 34 -31.30 44.27 -6.90
C LYS A 34 -31.34 45.66 -7.56
N ARG A 35 -30.27 46.00 -8.31
CA ARG A 35 -30.29 46.56 -9.68
C ARG A 35 -28.96 46.24 -10.40
N GLY A 36 -29.00 46.08 -11.72
CA GLY A 36 -27.83 45.84 -12.57
C GLY A 36 -27.93 46.60 -13.90
N ARG A 37 -26.89 46.44 -14.75
CA ARG A 37 -26.61 46.91 -16.13
C ARG A 37 -25.09 47.16 -16.21
N GLY A 38 -24.38 46.91 -17.31
CA GLY A 38 -24.73 46.30 -18.60
C GLY A 38 -23.46 46.15 -19.46
N GLU A 39 -23.57 45.50 -20.62
CA GLU A 39 -22.50 45.38 -21.64
C GLU A 39 -22.19 46.75 -22.33
N ASP A 40 -21.21 46.99 -23.23
CA ASP A 40 -20.60 46.20 -24.32
C ASP A 40 -19.26 46.82 -24.87
N ASP A 41 -18.63 46.15 -25.86
CA ASP A 41 -17.79 46.65 -27.00
C ASP A 41 -16.25 46.94 -26.95
N VAL A 42 -15.48 45.92 -27.37
CA VAL A 42 -14.49 45.77 -28.50
C VAL A 42 -13.75 46.97 -29.17
N ALA A 43 -12.40 46.82 -29.35
CA ALA A 43 -11.48 47.20 -30.49
C ALA A 43 -10.08 47.69 -29.98
N ALA A 44 -8.91 47.13 -30.33
CA ALA A 44 -8.12 47.15 -31.59
C ALA A 44 -7.61 48.57 -31.99
N ALA A 45 -6.34 48.86 -32.37
CA ALA A 45 -5.14 48.04 -32.65
C ALA A 45 -3.80 48.84 -32.51
N ASP A 46 -2.66 48.14 -32.66
CA ASP A 46 -1.30 48.53 -33.14
C ASP A 46 -0.64 49.90 -32.83
N ASP A 47 0.65 49.89 -32.41
CA ASP A 47 1.77 50.44 -33.23
C ASP A 47 3.19 49.97 -32.78
N ALA A 48 4.22 50.32 -33.56
CA ALA A 48 5.52 49.64 -33.68
C ALA A 48 6.66 49.95 -32.66
N ALA A 49 7.75 49.18 -32.79
CA ALA A 49 9.03 49.27 -32.05
C ALA A 49 9.99 50.38 -32.58
N PRO A 50 11.20 50.62 -32.00
CA PRO A 50 12.35 49.70 -32.17
C PRO A 50 13.32 49.56 -30.97
N GLU A 51 14.29 48.66 -31.13
CA GLU A 51 15.39 48.33 -30.21
C GLU A 51 16.50 49.40 -30.15
N GLN A 52 17.32 49.38 -29.08
CA GLN A 52 18.76 49.68 -29.19
C GLN A 52 19.60 49.05 -28.06
N ASP A 53 20.77 48.54 -28.44
CA ASP A 53 21.78 47.93 -27.56
C ASP A 53 22.47 48.93 -26.61
N ALA A 54 22.88 48.44 -25.43
CA ALA A 54 24.25 48.67 -24.91
C ALA A 54 24.54 47.80 -23.67
N ALA A 55 25.58 46.98 -23.75
CA ALA A 55 26.20 46.35 -22.59
C ALA A 55 27.42 47.17 -22.11
N ALA A 56 27.83 46.89 -20.86
CA ALA A 56 29.08 47.28 -20.18
C ALA A 56 29.06 48.55 -19.29
N ALA A 57 29.17 48.31 -17.97
CA ALA A 57 30.21 48.90 -17.11
C ALA A 57 30.06 48.34 -15.69
N ALA A 58 31.10 47.70 -15.16
CA ALA A 58 31.19 47.31 -13.75
C ALA A 58 32.18 48.22 -13.01
N ALA A 59 31.92 48.42 -11.71
CA ALA A 59 32.82 48.97 -10.69
C ALA A 59 33.31 50.43 -10.83
N ALA A 60 32.98 51.26 -9.82
CA ALA A 60 33.94 51.96 -8.94
C ALA A 60 33.40 53.30 -8.40
N ALA A 61 32.82 53.28 -7.20
CA ALA A 61 32.70 54.36 -6.21
C ALA A 61 31.83 53.80 -5.07
N GLY A 62 32.00 54.12 -3.79
CA GLY A 62 32.95 55.02 -3.13
C GLY A 62 32.37 55.22 -1.73
N ALA A 63 33.14 54.96 -0.67
CA ALA A 63 32.61 55.03 0.69
C ALA A 63 32.54 56.50 1.15
N THR A 64 31.33 56.96 1.47
CA THR A 64 31.09 58.13 2.31
C THR A 64 30.08 57.73 3.37
N ASP A 65 30.51 57.73 4.64
CA ASP A 65 29.60 57.71 5.77
C ASP A 65 28.80 59.01 5.75
N ASP A 66 27.47 58.91 5.76
CA ASP A 66 26.64 59.97 6.32
C ASP A 66 25.54 59.35 7.18
N LYS A 67 25.33 59.98 8.34
CA LYS A 67 24.37 59.53 9.34
C LYS A 67 23.02 60.14 8.99
N ASP A 68 22.02 59.30 8.73
CA ASP A 68 20.64 59.73 9.02
C ASP A 68 19.71 58.57 9.40
N GLY A 69 18.86 58.85 10.38
CA GLY A 69 18.02 57.86 11.03
C GLY A 69 16.71 57.62 10.28
N SER A 70 16.62 56.54 9.49
CA SER A 70 15.32 55.93 9.16
C SER A 70 15.42 54.40 9.09
N ALA A 71 14.47 53.72 9.71
CA ALA A 71 14.49 52.26 9.87
C ALA A 71 14.02 51.54 8.58
N GLY A 72 14.85 51.57 7.53
CA GLY A 72 14.64 50.76 6.33
C GLY A 72 14.75 49.24 6.62
N PRO A 73 13.99 48.37 5.91
CA PRO A 73 14.03 46.94 6.15
C PRO A 73 15.41 46.36 5.84
N SER A 74 16.09 45.84 6.87
CA SER A 74 17.45 45.28 6.84
C SER A 74 17.85 44.62 5.51
N ARG A 75 19.03 44.97 4.98
CA ARG A 75 19.72 44.36 3.81
C ARG A 75 19.57 42.84 3.72
N ARG A 76 19.53 42.14 4.86
CA ARG A 76 19.35 40.68 4.95
C ARG A 76 18.00 40.18 4.41
N LYS A 77 16.91 40.97 4.54
CA LYS A 77 15.59 40.69 3.95
C LYS A 77 15.58 40.94 2.43
N GLN A 78 16.20 42.02 1.96
CA GLN A 78 16.33 42.30 0.52
C GLN A 78 17.14 41.22 -0.21
N ASN A 79 18.30 40.83 0.33
CA ASN A 79 19.13 39.76 -0.26
C ASN A 79 18.40 38.41 -0.29
N LYS A 80 17.61 38.07 0.74
CA LYS A 80 16.79 36.85 0.76
C LYS A 80 15.69 36.89 -0.32
N ARG A 81 15.06 38.06 -0.53
CA ARG A 81 14.03 38.25 -1.56
C ARG A 81 14.63 38.12 -2.97
N ALA A 82 15.72 38.83 -3.24
CA ALA A 82 16.46 38.74 -4.50
C ALA A 82 16.96 37.31 -4.82
N TYR A 83 17.42 36.55 -3.82
CA TYR A 83 17.79 35.14 -3.97
C TYR A 83 16.59 34.26 -4.34
N LEU A 84 15.43 34.45 -3.67
CA LEU A 84 14.20 33.71 -3.96
C LEU A 84 13.66 34.03 -5.35
N ASP A 85 13.68 35.30 -5.75
CA ASP A 85 13.27 35.75 -7.09
C ASP A 85 14.21 35.20 -8.16
N ASN A 86 15.53 35.15 -7.94
CA ASN A 86 16.48 34.47 -8.83
C ASN A 86 16.23 32.95 -8.89
N LYS A 87 15.93 32.27 -7.77
CA LYS A 87 15.57 30.84 -7.77
C LYS A 87 14.27 30.60 -8.55
N LYS A 88 13.29 31.49 -8.43
CA LYS A 88 12.01 31.45 -9.15
C LYS A 88 12.20 31.68 -10.65
N ASN A 89 12.96 32.70 -11.05
CA ASN A 89 13.28 33.01 -12.44
C ASN A 89 14.09 31.90 -13.11
N ARG A 90 15.05 31.28 -12.40
CA ARG A 90 15.79 30.11 -12.89
C ARG A 90 14.87 28.90 -13.11
N LYS A 91 13.94 28.61 -12.19
CA LYS A 91 12.94 27.54 -12.40
C LYS A 91 12.02 27.85 -13.58
N LEU A 92 11.55 29.09 -13.72
CA LEU A 92 10.70 29.53 -14.83
C LEU A 92 11.42 29.41 -16.19
N ARG A 93 12.70 29.80 -16.26
CA ARG A 93 13.53 29.65 -17.45
C ARG A 93 13.74 28.18 -17.83
N GLN A 94 14.05 27.31 -16.87
CA GLN A 94 14.15 25.87 -17.10
C GLN A 94 12.81 25.23 -17.52
N GLN A 95 11.67 25.75 -17.02
CA GLN A 95 10.35 25.34 -17.49
C GLN A 95 10.09 25.80 -18.93
N LYS A 96 10.44 27.03 -19.29
CA LYS A 96 10.31 27.55 -20.66
C LYS A 96 11.22 26.80 -21.64
N GLU A 97 12.48 26.53 -21.28
CA GLU A 97 13.42 25.73 -22.08
C GLU A 97 12.89 24.30 -22.29
N ARG A 98 12.34 23.66 -21.25
CA ARG A 98 11.68 22.35 -21.38
C ARG A 98 10.38 22.38 -22.19
N ALA A 99 9.60 23.45 -22.12
CA ALA A 99 8.38 23.61 -22.90
C ALA A 99 8.67 23.87 -24.38
N ALA A 100 9.65 24.73 -24.68
CA ALA A 100 10.14 24.98 -26.02
C ALA A 100 10.67 23.69 -26.66
N LYS A 101 11.51 22.94 -25.93
CA LYS A 101 12.03 21.65 -26.44
C LYS A 101 10.93 20.62 -26.69
N LYS A 102 9.90 20.56 -25.84
CA LYS A 102 8.72 19.69 -26.07
C LYS A 102 7.89 20.12 -27.29
N ALA A 103 7.78 21.42 -27.56
CA ALA A 103 7.12 21.93 -28.76
C ALA A 103 7.93 21.64 -30.03
N GLU A 104 9.26 21.74 -29.95
CA GLU A 104 10.21 21.37 -31.01
C GLU A 104 10.21 19.85 -31.29
N GLU A 105 10.06 19.03 -30.25
CA GLU A 105 9.86 17.57 -30.32
C GLU A 105 8.42 17.18 -30.74
N GLY A 106 7.54 18.14 -31.05
CA GLY A 106 6.17 17.89 -31.52
C GLY A 106 5.22 17.26 -30.47
N ILE A 107 5.58 17.32 -29.19
CA ILE A 107 4.83 16.70 -28.09
C ILE A 107 3.66 17.61 -27.70
N PRO A 108 2.40 17.13 -27.67
CA PRO A 108 1.24 17.94 -27.32
C PRO A 108 1.40 18.70 -26.00
N ALA A 109 0.88 19.93 -25.97
CA ALA A 109 0.90 20.79 -24.79
C ALA A 109 -0.02 20.26 -23.67
N ASP A 110 -1.19 19.77 -24.07
CA ASP A 110 -2.23 19.20 -23.21
C ASP A 110 -1.77 17.90 -22.53
N PRO A 111 -2.04 17.69 -21.22
CA PRO A 111 -1.62 16.47 -20.52
C PRO A 111 -2.27 15.18 -21.01
N ALA A 112 -3.55 15.20 -21.40
CA ALA A 112 -4.27 14.01 -21.87
C ALA A 112 -3.78 13.60 -23.26
N GLN A 113 -3.70 14.57 -24.19
CA GLN A 113 -3.11 14.34 -25.52
C GLN A 113 -1.64 13.94 -25.45
N ARG A 114 -0.88 14.40 -24.45
CA ARG A 114 0.51 13.95 -24.23
C ARG A 114 0.57 12.50 -23.74
N ALA A 115 -0.30 12.10 -22.82
CA ALA A 115 -0.41 10.71 -22.38
C ALA A 115 -0.84 9.79 -23.54
N GLU A 116 -1.70 10.28 -24.43
CA GLU A 116 -2.13 9.60 -25.65
C GLU A 116 -1.02 9.52 -26.72
N TYR A 117 -0.28 10.61 -26.95
CA TYR A 117 0.88 10.67 -27.84
C TYR A 117 1.99 9.69 -27.42
N HIS A 118 2.29 9.63 -26.12
CA HIS A 118 3.26 8.66 -25.60
C HIS A 118 2.74 7.21 -25.60
N ARG A 119 1.41 6.99 -25.61
CA ARG A 119 0.79 5.66 -25.74
C ARG A 119 0.94 5.05 -27.14
N HIS A 120 0.99 5.90 -28.17
CA HIS A 120 0.98 5.46 -29.58
C HIS A 120 2.35 5.44 -30.26
N GLN A 121 3.41 5.93 -29.61
CA GLN A 121 4.77 5.76 -30.11
C GLN A 121 5.37 4.45 -29.60
N PRO A 122 5.91 3.57 -30.48
CA PRO A 122 6.65 2.40 -30.03
C PRO A 122 7.88 2.86 -29.22
N ILE A 123 7.91 2.47 -27.94
CA ILE A 123 9.05 2.75 -27.08
C ILE A 123 10.22 1.88 -27.55
N GLU A 124 11.31 2.51 -27.98
CA GLU A 124 12.57 1.80 -28.23
C GLU A 124 13.05 1.12 -26.95
N MET A 125 12.92 -0.21 -26.88
CA MET A 125 13.42 -1.04 -25.79
C MET A 125 14.92 -1.30 -25.97
N THR A 126 15.69 -0.22 -26.04
CA THR A 126 17.14 -0.18 -26.19
C THR A 126 17.70 0.91 -25.26
N ASN A 127 18.86 0.67 -24.68
CA ASN A 127 19.61 1.69 -23.95
C ASN A 127 21.09 1.29 -23.95
N ALA A 128 21.90 1.94 -24.79
CA ALA A 128 23.30 1.60 -24.97
C ALA A 128 24.13 1.66 -23.67
N ARG A 129 23.73 2.52 -22.70
CA ARG A 129 24.41 2.62 -21.40
C ARG A 129 24.05 1.44 -20.49
N PHE A 130 22.78 1.04 -20.48
CA PHE A 130 22.32 -0.15 -19.76
C PHE A 130 22.99 -1.41 -20.31
N GLU A 131 23.03 -1.56 -21.63
CA GLU A 131 23.68 -2.69 -22.27
C GLU A 131 25.18 -2.72 -21.98
N ALA A 132 25.89 -1.60 -22.12
CA ALA A 132 27.32 -1.53 -21.80
C ALA A 132 27.61 -1.79 -20.31
N PHE A 133 26.74 -1.34 -19.41
CA PHE A 133 26.87 -1.57 -17.98
C PHE A 133 26.69 -3.04 -17.60
N TYR A 134 25.57 -3.67 -18.00
CA TYR A 134 25.32 -5.05 -17.62
C TYR A 134 26.19 -6.06 -18.38
N LYS A 135 26.62 -5.78 -19.63
CA LYS A 135 27.70 -6.56 -20.30
C LYS A 135 29.03 -6.47 -19.52
N GLY A 136 29.36 -5.30 -18.97
CA GLY A 136 30.55 -5.12 -18.14
C GLY A 136 30.46 -5.79 -16.75
N LEU A 137 29.28 -6.27 -16.36
CA LEU A 137 29.01 -7.01 -15.11
C LEU A 137 28.65 -8.47 -15.41
N SER A 138 29.54 -9.18 -16.14
CA SER A 138 29.37 -10.58 -16.53
C SER A 138 29.17 -11.57 -15.37
N GLN A 139 29.47 -11.17 -14.12
CA GLN A 139 29.14 -11.93 -12.91
C GLN A 139 27.63 -11.96 -12.59
N ILE A 140 26.85 -10.99 -13.09
CA ILE A 140 25.38 -10.92 -12.94
C ILE A 140 24.70 -11.55 -14.15
N ILE A 141 25.22 -11.27 -15.35
CA ILE A 141 24.66 -11.76 -16.62
C ILE A 141 25.82 -12.31 -17.46
N PRO A 142 26.05 -13.63 -17.44
CA PRO A 142 27.11 -14.25 -18.23
C PRO A 142 26.98 -13.93 -19.72
N GLU A 143 28.11 -13.80 -20.42
CA GLU A 143 28.12 -13.42 -21.86
C GLU A 143 27.29 -14.40 -22.72
N ASN A 144 27.29 -15.68 -22.36
CA ASN A 144 26.49 -16.73 -23.03
C ASN A 144 24.98 -16.70 -22.70
N GLU A 145 24.55 -15.93 -21.70
CA GLU A 145 23.13 -15.69 -21.39
C GLU A 145 22.63 -14.31 -21.86
N TRP A 146 23.53 -13.46 -22.35
CA TRP A 146 23.22 -12.07 -22.67
C TRP A 146 22.05 -11.90 -23.63
N ASP A 147 22.03 -12.68 -24.71
CA ASP A 147 20.98 -12.57 -25.73
C ASP A 147 19.62 -13.04 -25.19
N ALA A 148 19.59 -14.13 -24.41
CA ALA A 148 18.38 -14.61 -23.74
C ALA A 148 17.85 -13.62 -22.70
N PHE A 149 18.74 -12.94 -21.96
CA PHE A 149 18.38 -11.83 -21.09
C PHE A 149 17.76 -10.67 -21.87
N MET A 150 18.42 -10.19 -22.92
CA MET A 150 17.93 -9.07 -23.73
C MET A 150 16.64 -9.38 -24.48
N GLU A 151 16.44 -10.64 -24.91
CA GLU A 151 15.17 -11.10 -25.46
C GLU A 151 14.07 -11.10 -24.39
N THR A 152 14.36 -11.63 -23.19
CA THR A 152 13.38 -11.72 -22.10
C THR A 152 12.93 -10.35 -21.60
N ILE A 153 13.84 -9.38 -21.42
CA ILE A 153 13.48 -8.05 -20.90
C ILE A 153 12.68 -7.19 -21.89
N ARG A 154 12.70 -7.54 -23.18
CA ARG A 154 11.89 -6.90 -24.23
C ARG A 154 10.50 -7.52 -24.37
N LYS A 155 10.25 -8.67 -23.74
CA LYS A 155 8.91 -9.28 -23.68
C LYS A 155 8.14 -8.74 -22.47
N PRO A 156 6.82 -8.48 -22.59
CA PRO A 156 5.95 -8.17 -21.44
C PRO A 156 6.08 -9.21 -20.33
N LEU A 157 5.84 -8.84 -19.07
CA LEU A 157 5.77 -9.82 -17.99
C LEU A 157 4.58 -10.77 -18.17
N PRO A 158 4.75 -12.09 -17.94
CA PRO A 158 3.63 -13.02 -17.91
C PRO A 158 2.71 -12.74 -16.72
N THR A 159 1.42 -13.01 -16.88
CA THR A 159 0.43 -12.75 -15.83
C THR A 159 0.59 -13.78 -14.73
N SER A 160 0.80 -13.33 -13.49
CA SER A 160 1.00 -14.20 -12.33
C SER A 160 -0.01 -13.91 -11.22
N PHE A 161 -0.52 -14.98 -10.61
CA PHE A 161 -1.51 -14.92 -9.54
C PHE A 161 -1.28 -16.04 -8.52
N ARG A 162 -1.78 -15.85 -7.30
CA ARG A 162 -1.69 -16.82 -6.21
C ARG A 162 -3.02 -17.01 -5.49
N ILE A 163 -3.30 -18.23 -5.06
CA ILE A 163 -4.44 -18.62 -4.22
C ILE A 163 -4.18 -18.12 -2.80
N THR A 164 -5.02 -17.21 -2.33
CA THR A 164 -4.97 -16.60 -1.01
C THR A 164 -5.85 -17.38 -0.01
N GLY A 165 -5.98 -16.90 1.22
CA GLY A 165 -6.95 -17.41 2.19
C GLY A 165 -6.52 -18.69 2.94
N ASN A 166 -7.47 -19.19 3.73
CA ASN A 166 -7.31 -20.30 4.67
C ASN A 166 -7.02 -21.65 3.96
N SER A 167 -6.69 -22.69 4.73
CA SER A 167 -6.26 -23.99 4.18
C SER A 167 -7.31 -24.65 3.27
N LYS A 168 -8.59 -24.59 3.66
CA LYS A 168 -9.71 -25.29 3.00
C LYS A 168 -10.18 -24.59 1.73
N LYS A 169 -10.45 -23.28 1.82
CA LYS A 169 -10.86 -22.46 0.68
C LYS A 169 -9.77 -22.40 -0.39
N ALA A 170 -8.50 -22.39 0.01
CA ALA A 170 -7.40 -22.50 -0.94
C ALA A 170 -7.39 -23.83 -1.70
N ALA A 171 -7.66 -24.95 -1.01
CA ALA A 171 -7.79 -26.26 -1.66
C ALA A 171 -9.01 -26.34 -2.59
N GLU A 172 -10.13 -25.71 -2.22
CA GLU A 172 -11.33 -25.59 -3.06
C GLU A 172 -11.06 -24.78 -4.34
N MET A 173 -10.45 -23.59 -4.22
CA MET A 173 -10.02 -22.78 -5.38
C MET A 173 -9.05 -23.54 -6.28
N LYS A 174 -8.09 -24.28 -5.70
CA LYS A 174 -7.17 -25.14 -6.45
C LYS A 174 -7.92 -26.23 -7.22
N ARG A 175 -8.90 -26.89 -6.59
CA ARG A 175 -9.74 -27.90 -7.26
C ARG A 175 -10.49 -27.29 -8.44
N LEU A 176 -11.15 -26.14 -8.27
CA LEU A 176 -11.91 -25.49 -9.36
C LEU A 176 -11.01 -25.17 -10.56
N LEU A 177 -9.79 -24.67 -10.32
CA LEU A 177 -8.81 -24.42 -11.36
C LEU A 177 -8.44 -25.68 -12.14
N HIS A 178 -7.99 -26.73 -11.44
CA HIS A 178 -7.47 -27.95 -12.08
C HIS A 178 -8.57 -28.83 -12.69
N GLN A 179 -9.77 -28.86 -12.10
CA GLN A 179 -10.87 -29.73 -12.54
C GLN A 179 -11.67 -29.13 -13.71
N PHE A 180 -11.81 -27.80 -13.77
CA PHE A 180 -12.72 -27.15 -14.73
C PHE A 180 -12.02 -26.12 -15.63
N TYR A 181 -11.30 -25.16 -15.06
CA TYR A 181 -10.74 -24.05 -15.85
C TYR A 181 -9.53 -24.46 -16.69
N PHE A 182 -8.51 -25.09 -16.12
CA PHE A 182 -7.29 -25.46 -16.86
C PHE A 182 -7.57 -26.41 -18.05
N PRO A 183 -8.37 -27.48 -17.92
CA PRO A 183 -8.71 -28.33 -19.06
C PRO A 183 -9.43 -27.57 -20.20
N SER A 184 -10.30 -26.60 -19.86
CA SER A 184 -10.98 -25.77 -20.87
C SER A 184 -10.03 -24.82 -21.62
N ILE A 185 -8.92 -24.41 -20.99
CA ILE A 185 -7.89 -23.56 -21.62
C ILE A 185 -7.03 -24.39 -22.57
N GLU A 186 -6.65 -25.61 -22.18
CA GLU A 186 -5.85 -26.52 -23.01
C GLU A 186 -6.52 -26.90 -24.34
N THR A 187 -7.86 -26.82 -24.42
CA THR A 187 -8.62 -27.04 -25.66
C THR A 187 -8.69 -25.84 -26.60
N VAL A 188 -8.14 -24.67 -26.22
CA VAL A 188 -8.22 -23.44 -27.02
C VAL A 188 -7.08 -23.38 -28.03
N GLU A 189 -7.45 -23.31 -29.32
CA GLU A 189 -6.54 -23.04 -30.44
C GLU A 189 -6.85 -21.67 -31.03
N ILE A 190 -5.84 -20.81 -31.19
CA ILE A 190 -5.98 -19.45 -31.73
C ILE A 190 -4.89 -19.25 -32.78
N ALA A 191 -5.28 -18.88 -34.00
CA ALA A 191 -4.39 -18.76 -35.17
C ALA A 191 -3.55 -20.03 -35.47
N GLY A 192 -4.03 -21.21 -35.05
CA GLY A 192 -3.33 -22.49 -35.21
C GLY A 192 -2.35 -22.85 -34.09
N GLU A 193 -2.16 -21.98 -33.09
CA GLU A 193 -1.37 -22.26 -31.89
C GLU A 193 -2.28 -22.60 -30.70
N ARG A 194 -1.89 -23.60 -29.90
CA ARG A 194 -2.57 -23.93 -28.65
C ARG A 194 -2.20 -22.95 -27.56
N VAL A 195 -3.20 -22.44 -26.85
CA VAL A 195 -2.98 -21.59 -25.69
C VAL A 195 -2.37 -22.42 -24.56
N SER A 196 -1.27 -21.95 -23.99
CA SER A 196 -0.65 -22.59 -22.84
C SER A 196 -1.57 -22.49 -21.61
N ARG A 197 -1.63 -23.54 -20.80
CA ARG A 197 -2.31 -23.48 -19.51
C ARG A 197 -1.48 -22.67 -18.50
N PRO A 198 -2.09 -22.11 -17.44
CA PRO A 198 -1.33 -21.54 -16.33
C PRO A 198 -0.39 -22.57 -15.70
N GLU A 199 0.91 -22.30 -15.70
CA GLU A 199 1.92 -23.17 -15.12
C GLU A 199 2.10 -22.85 -13.63
N CYS A 200 2.31 -23.87 -12.80
CA CYS A 200 2.61 -23.67 -11.38
C CYS A 200 4.03 -23.09 -11.21
N LEU A 201 4.17 -22.06 -10.38
CA LEU A 201 5.47 -21.57 -9.93
C LEU A 201 6.08 -22.61 -8.99
N SER A 202 7.04 -23.40 -9.49
CA SER A 202 7.63 -24.55 -8.79
C SER A 202 8.23 -24.24 -7.42
N PHE A 203 8.65 -22.99 -7.19
CA PHE A 203 9.22 -22.54 -5.92
C PHE A 203 8.18 -22.13 -4.87
N TYR A 204 6.91 -21.96 -5.26
CA TYR A 204 5.86 -21.49 -4.36
C TYR A 204 5.19 -22.70 -3.66
N PRO A 205 5.05 -22.69 -2.31
CA PRO A 205 4.48 -23.81 -1.56
C PRO A 205 3.09 -24.26 -2.02
N ASP A 206 2.82 -25.56 -1.83
CA ASP A 206 1.51 -26.21 -2.01
C ASP A 206 0.86 -26.07 -3.41
N GLU A 207 1.64 -25.66 -4.41
CA GLU A 207 1.20 -25.30 -5.76
C GLU A 207 0.11 -24.21 -5.72
N ARG A 208 0.31 -23.19 -4.86
CA ARG A 208 -0.64 -22.09 -4.68
C ARG A 208 -0.40 -20.88 -5.57
N ALA A 209 0.61 -20.87 -6.43
CA ALA A 209 0.86 -19.75 -7.35
C ALA A 209 1.11 -20.21 -8.79
N TYR A 210 0.58 -19.46 -9.74
CA TYR A 210 0.52 -19.79 -11.15
C TYR A 210 0.97 -18.61 -12.01
N GLN A 211 1.53 -18.92 -13.17
CA GLN A 211 2.00 -17.97 -14.17
C GLN A 211 1.49 -18.39 -15.55
N LEU A 212 1.04 -17.42 -16.34
CA LEU A 212 0.54 -17.64 -17.69
C LEU A 212 1.20 -16.67 -18.66
N ASP A 213 1.85 -17.22 -19.68
CA ASP A 213 2.47 -16.46 -20.77
C ASP A 213 1.50 -16.37 -21.96
N THR A 214 0.54 -15.44 -21.86
CA THR A 214 -0.47 -15.19 -22.89
C THR A 214 -0.85 -13.72 -22.89
N SER A 215 -0.99 -13.11 -24.07
CA SER A 215 -1.27 -11.67 -24.17
C SER A 215 -2.72 -11.33 -23.76
N ARG A 216 -2.92 -10.15 -23.15
CA ARG A 216 -4.25 -9.63 -22.76
C ARG A 216 -5.26 -9.52 -23.93
N LYS A 217 -4.79 -9.46 -25.18
CA LYS A 217 -5.65 -9.40 -26.37
C LYS A 217 -6.31 -10.76 -26.65
N ILE A 218 -5.53 -11.84 -26.56
CA ILE A 218 -5.96 -13.23 -26.75
C ILE A 218 -6.98 -13.65 -25.67
N PHE A 219 -6.80 -13.15 -24.45
CA PHE A 219 -7.70 -13.42 -23.33
C PHE A 219 -9.17 -13.02 -23.54
N ARG A 220 -9.44 -12.00 -24.36
CA ARG A 220 -10.79 -11.50 -24.61
C ARG A 220 -11.45 -12.10 -25.86
N SER A 221 -10.69 -12.74 -26.75
CA SER A 221 -11.23 -13.24 -28.02
C SER A 221 -11.94 -14.60 -27.92
N HIS A 222 -11.57 -15.46 -26.96
CA HIS A 222 -12.17 -16.80 -26.81
C HIS A 222 -13.12 -16.90 -25.61
N PRO A 223 -14.33 -17.51 -25.74
CA PRO A 223 -15.30 -17.63 -24.65
C PRO A 223 -14.75 -18.30 -23.37
N ALA A 224 -13.97 -19.37 -23.49
CA ALA A 224 -13.37 -20.06 -22.33
C ALA A 224 -12.36 -19.17 -21.59
N LEU A 225 -11.53 -18.40 -22.32
CA LEU A 225 -10.57 -17.47 -21.72
C LEU A 225 -11.28 -16.27 -21.07
N SER A 226 -12.37 -15.79 -21.69
CA SER A 226 -13.23 -14.75 -21.12
C SER A 226 -13.91 -15.22 -19.82
N ALA A 227 -14.39 -16.47 -19.77
CA ALA A 227 -14.97 -17.08 -18.58
C ALA A 227 -13.93 -17.24 -17.46
N PHE A 228 -12.72 -17.72 -17.77
CA PHE A 228 -11.63 -17.82 -16.81
C PHE A 228 -11.18 -16.44 -16.29
N HIS A 229 -11.07 -15.43 -17.15
CA HIS A 229 -10.75 -14.06 -16.73
C HIS A 229 -11.82 -13.48 -15.80
N LYS A 230 -13.11 -13.66 -16.12
CA LYS A 230 -14.23 -13.20 -15.26
C LYS A 230 -14.20 -13.88 -13.89
N PHE A 231 -13.96 -15.19 -13.85
CA PHE A 231 -13.75 -15.94 -12.61
C PHE A 231 -12.59 -15.34 -11.81
N LEU A 232 -11.39 -15.21 -12.41
CA LEU A 232 -10.23 -14.62 -11.72
C LEU A 232 -10.49 -13.20 -11.21
N THR A 233 -11.20 -12.35 -11.95
CA THR A 233 -11.51 -10.98 -11.47
C THR A 233 -12.39 -11.02 -10.23
N VAL A 234 -13.52 -11.74 -10.27
CA VAL A 234 -14.44 -11.85 -9.11
C VAL A 234 -13.73 -12.43 -7.89
N GLU A 235 -12.95 -13.49 -8.09
CA GLU A 235 -12.26 -14.16 -6.99
C GLU A 235 -11.04 -13.35 -6.47
N VAL A 236 -10.47 -12.43 -7.26
CA VAL A 236 -9.48 -11.43 -6.80
C VAL A 236 -10.15 -10.32 -5.99
N GLU A 237 -11.34 -9.86 -6.37
CA GLU A 237 -12.12 -8.89 -5.59
C GLU A 237 -12.50 -9.46 -4.21
N MET A 238 -12.88 -10.75 -4.16
CA MET A 238 -13.11 -11.50 -2.92
C MET A 238 -11.87 -11.73 -2.06
N GLY A 239 -10.67 -11.59 -2.62
CA GLY A 239 -9.45 -11.98 -1.93
C GLY A 239 -9.31 -13.50 -1.75
N ASN A 240 -9.82 -14.29 -2.70
CA ASN A 240 -9.55 -15.72 -2.87
C ASN A 240 -8.37 -15.97 -3.84
N PHE A 241 -8.02 -14.97 -4.66
CA PHE A 241 -6.72 -14.85 -5.31
C PHE A 241 -6.10 -13.46 -5.10
N CYS A 242 -4.80 -13.36 -5.38
CA CYS A 242 -4.07 -12.11 -5.52
C CYS A 242 -3.27 -12.12 -6.83
N ARG A 243 -3.45 -11.10 -7.69
CA ARG A 243 -2.55 -10.83 -8.82
C ARG A 243 -1.26 -10.23 -8.25
N GLN A 244 -0.13 -10.91 -8.45
CA GLN A 244 1.16 -10.52 -7.89
C GLN A 244 2.29 -11.10 -8.74
N GLU A 245 3.29 -10.27 -9.05
CA GLU A 245 4.47 -10.69 -9.80
C GLU A 245 5.25 -11.79 -9.07
N ALA A 246 5.65 -12.84 -9.78
CA ALA A 246 6.35 -14.01 -9.24
C ALA A 246 7.53 -13.66 -8.30
N VAL A 247 8.44 -12.76 -8.71
CA VAL A 247 9.58 -12.35 -7.86
C VAL A 247 9.16 -11.55 -6.62
N SER A 248 8.02 -10.84 -6.68
CA SER A 248 7.45 -10.16 -5.51
C SER A 248 6.90 -11.14 -4.47
N MET A 249 6.73 -12.42 -4.79
CA MET A 249 6.27 -13.45 -3.84
C MET A 249 7.38 -13.99 -2.94
N ILE A 250 8.65 -13.82 -3.34
CA ILE A 250 9.83 -14.44 -2.68
C ILE A 250 10.13 -13.81 -1.31
N PRO A 251 10.14 -12.47 -1.11
CA PRO A 251 10.52 -11.87 0.17
C PRO A 251 9.67 -12.30 1.37
N PRO A 252 8.32 -12.36 1.30
CA PRO A 252 7.52 -12.87 2.42
C PRO A 252 7.79 -14.34 2.74
N LEU A 253 8.03 -15.18 1.71
CA LEU A 253 8.33 -16.61 1.91
C LEU A 253 9.66 -16.84 2.65
N PHE A 254 10.71 -16.07 2.36
CA PHE A 254 11.96 -16.14 3.14
C PHE A 254 11.83 -15.52 4.54
N LEU A 255 10.90 -14.60 4.76
CA LEU A 255 10.70 -13.96 6.06
C LEU A 255 10.05 -14.91 7.08
N ASP A 256 9.32 -15.94 6.64
CA ASP A 256 8.72 -16.98 7.49
C ASP A 256 7.94 -16.38 8.68
N VAL A 257 6.84 -15.70 8.33
CA VAL A 257 5.85 -15.15 9.27
C VAL A 257 5.04 -16.30 9.88
N GLN A 258 4.73 -16.17 11.16
CA GLN A 258 4.01 -17.15 11.98
C GLN A 258 2.92 -16.38 12.75
N PRO A 259 1.79 -17.00 13.14
CA PRO A 259 0.62 -16.29 13.68
C PRO A 259 0.84 -15.41 14.92
N HIS A 260 1.91 -15.62 15.67
CA HIS A 260 2.26 -14.84 16.87
C HIS A 260 3.26 -13.70 16.60
N HIS A 261 3.85 -13.62 15.40
CA HIS A 261 4.86 -12.60 15.10
C HIS A 261 4.27 -11.20 14.96
N LYS A 262 5.01 -10.23 15.48
CA LYS A 262 4.86 -8.79 15.20
C LYS A 262 5.67 -8.49 13.95
N VAL A 263 5.00 -8.06 12.90
CA VAL A 263 5.57 -7.83 11.56
C VAL A 263 5.52 -6.35 11.22
N LEU A 264 6.60 -5.81 10.66
CA LEU A 264 6.64 -4.47 10.08
C LEU A 264 6.99 -4.54 8.59
N ASP A 265 6.14 -4.00 7.73
CA ASP A 265 6.42 -3.75 6.32
C ASP A 265 6.77 -2.26 6.16
N MET A 266 8.04 -1.97 5.91
CA MET A 266 8.58 -0.60 5.99
C MET A 266 8.16 0.29 4.80
N CYS A 267 7.87 -0.31 3.65
CA CYS A 267 7.61 0.35 2.36
C CYS A 267 6.52 -0.43 1.60
N ALA A 268 5.35 -0.49 2.21
CA ALA A 268 4.32 -1.48 1.95
C ALA A 268 3.55 -1.32 0.63
N ALA A 269 3.39 -0.09 0.10
CA ALA A 269 2.47 0.11 -1.02
C ALA A 269 3.06 -0.36 -2.37
N PRO A 270 2.27 -1.03 -3.24
CA PRO A 270 0.80 -1.09 -3.25
C PRO A 270 0.16 -2.24 -2.44
N GLY A 271 0.91 -2.97 -1.61
CA GLY A 271 0.34 -3.88 -0.60
C GLY A 271 0.23 -5.36 -0.96
N SER A 272 0.76 -5.80 -2.11
CA SER A 272 0.76 -7.23 -2.48
C SER A 272 1.56 -8.10 -1.50
N LYS A 273 2.77 -7.65 -1.14
CA LYS A 273 3.62 -8.29 -0.12
C LYS A 273 2.97 -8.23 1.26
N THR A 274 2.42 -7.07 1.65
CA THR A 274 1.69 -6.92 2.92
C THR A 274 0.52 -7.90 3.03
N GLY A 275 -0.26 -8.08 1.95
CA GLY A 275 -1.33 -9.07 1.91
C GLY A 275 -0.82 -10.48 2.15
N GLN A 276 0.27 -10.87 1.48
CA GLN A 276 0.92 -12.16 1.69
C GLN A 276 1.42 -12.35 3.15
N LEU A 277 1.96 -11.30 3.79
CA LEU A 277 2.35 -11.33 5.21
C LEU A 277 1.14 -11.52 6.13
N VAL A 278 0.01 -10.85 5.85
CA VAL A 278 -1.25 -11.01 6.59
C VAL A 278 -1.79 -12.44 6.43
N GLU A 279 -1.74 -13.02 5.24
CA GLU A 279 -2.19 -14.39 5.00
C GLU A 279 -1.33 -15.43 5.76
N MET A 280 -0.01 -15.26 5.79
CA MET A 280 0.89 -16.11 6.60
C MET A 280 0.59 -15.99 8.11
N LEU A 281 0.17 -14.81 8.58
CA LEU A 281 -0.27 -14.61 9.96
C LEU A 281 -1.55 -15.42 10.30
N HIS A 282 -2.38 -15.74 9.31
CA HIS A 282 -3.63 -16.50 9.47
C HIS A 282 -3.51 -18.01 9.13
N GLN A 283 -2.30 -18.54 8.92
CA GLN A 283 -2.08 -19.90 8.40
C GLN A 283 -2.61 -21.07 9.26
N ASN A 284 -2.93 -20.84 10.54
CA ASN A 284 -3.47 -21.85 11.45
C ASN A 284 -5.02 -21.92 11.45
N ASP A 285 -5.69 -21.25 10.51
CA ASP A 285 -7.15 -21.06 10.47
C ASP A 285 -7.74 -20.37 11.74
N GLU A 286 -6.89 -19.74 12.56
CA GLU A 286 -7.28 -18.90 13.70
C GLU A 286 -7.96 -17.61 13.22
N LEU A 287 -9.20 -17.36 13.68
CA LEU A 287 -9.97 -16.16 13.32
C LEU A 287 -9.29 -14.84 13.76
N MET A 288 -8.57 -14.86 14.89
CA MET A 288 -7.82 -13.71 15.42
C MET A 288 -6.43 -14.15 15.88
N PRO A 289 -5.40 -14.13 15.02
CA PRO A 289 -4.04 -14.47 15.41
C PRO A 289 -3.51 -13.44 16.41
N SER A 290 -2.61 -13.87 17.29
CA SER A 290 -2.05 -13.03 18.38
C SER A 290 -1.01 -12.00 17.90
N GLY A 291 -0.34 -12.27 16.78
CA GLY A 291 0.58 -11.33 16.13
C GLY A 291 -0.14 -10.25 15.32
N PHE A 292 0.61 -9.40 14.62
CA PHE A 292 0.04 -8.35 13.77
C PHE A 292 1.02 -7.86 12.70
N VAL A 293 0.49 -7.21 11.67
CA VAL A 293 1.26 -6.52 10.62
C VAL A 293 1.04 -5.01 10.74
N VAL A 294 2.14 -4.26 10.84
CA VAL A 294 2.14 -2.80 10.60
C VAL A 294 2.67 -2.57 9.19
N ALA A 295 1.87 -1.91 8.36
CA ALA A 295 2.16 -1.63 6.97
C ALA A 295 2.38 -0.13 6.77
N ASN A 296 3.61 0.28 6.48
CA ASN A 296 4.01 1.67 6.37
C ASN A 296 4.36 2.05 4.94
N ASP A 297 3.86 3.18 4.44
CA ASP A 297 4.38 3.80 3.21
C ASP A 297 4.50 5.33 3.37
N ALA A 298 5.54 5.93 2.80
CA ALA A 298 5.74 7.37 2.88
C ALA A 298 4.75 8.17 2.01
N ASN A 299 4.18 7.56 0.97
CA ASN A 299 3.24 8.20 0.05
C ASN A 299 1.78 7.94 0.45
N TYR A 300 1.13 8.98 0.98
CA TYR A 300 -0.26 8.96 1.41
C TYR A 300 -1.25 8.50 0.32
N LYS A 301 -1.01 8.81 -0.98
CA LYS A 301 -1.87 8.33 -2.06
C LYS A 301 -1.74 6.81 -2.27
N ARG A 302 -0.51 6.29 -2.24
CA ARG A 302 -0.24 4.84 -2.40
C ARG A 302 -0.75 4.03 -1.20
N CYS A 303 -0.89 4.65 -0.02
CA CYS A 303 -1.56 4.03 1.14
C CYS A 303 -3.02 3.61 0.84
N TYR A 304 -3.74 4.32 -0.05
CA TYR A 304 -5.10 3.91 -0.44
C TYR A 304 -5.12 2.65 -1.30
N LEU A 305 -4.14 2.47 -2.19
CA LEU A 305 -3.98 1.23 -2.97
C LEU A 305 -3.67 0.04 -2.05
N LEU A 306 -2.75 0.23 -1.09
CA LEU A 306 -2.47 -0.71 -0.02
C LEU A 306 -3.73 -1.10 0.77
N ILE A 307 -4.56 -0.12 1.13
CA ILE A 307 -5.85 -0.35 1.81
C ILE A 307 -6.82 -1.14 0.93
N HIS A 308 -6.97 -0.79 -0.35
CA HIS A 308 -7.84 -1.52 -1.28
C HIS A 308 -7.44 -3.00 -1.38
N GLN A 309 -6.14 -3.25 -1.60
CA GLN A 309 -5.57 -4.58 -1.78
C GLN A 309 -5.61 -5.46 -0.52
N THR A 310 -5.56 -4.85 0.68
CA THR A 310 -5.55 -5.59 1.96
C THR A 310 -6.91 -5.70 2.62
N LYS A 311 -7.86 -4.77 2.37
CA LYS A 311 -9.19 -4.76 3.01
C LYS A 311 -9.95 -6.07 2.82
N ARG A 312 -9.89 -6.66 1.61
CA ARG A 312 -10.57 -7.93 1.27
C ARG A 312 -10.07 -9.14 2.08
N LEU A 313 -8.89 -9.06 2.71
CA LEU A 313 -8.37 -10.11 3.58
C LEU A 313 -9.03 -10.10 4.97
N CYS A 314 -9.82 -9.07 5.30
CA CYS A 314 -10.62 -8.98 6.52
C CYS A 314 -9.87 -9.36 7.81
N SER A 315 -8.61 -8.93 7.95
CA SER A 315 -7.77 -9.24 9.10
C SER A 315 -7.90 -8.21 10.23
N PRO A 316 -8.18 -8.62 11.48
CA PRO A 316 -8.18 -7.73 12.65
C PRO A 316 -6.78 -7.36 13.13
N SER A 317 -5.75 -7.91 12.49
CA SER A 317 -4.36 -7.81 12.91
C SER A 317 -3.51 -6.97 11.94
N LEU A 318 -4.12 -6.04 11.20
CA LEU A 318 -3.44 -5.11 10.28
C LEU A 318 -3.62 -3.64 10.70
N LEU A 319 -2.52 -2.89 10.70
CA LEU A 319 -2.46 -1.42 10.89
C LEU A 319 -1.72 -0.77 9.72
N VAL A 320 -2.30 0.25 9.08
CA VAL A 320 -1.69 1.03 8.00
C VAL A 320 -1.27 2.40 8.50
N THR A 321 0.00 2.75 8.33
CA THR A 321 0.60 4.03 8.73
C THR A 321 1.20 4.78 7.55
N ASN A 322 1.24 6.12 7.63
CA ASN A 322 1.91 6.96 6.63
C ASN A 322 3.07 7.75 7.25
N LEU A 323 4.29 7.21 7.16
CA LEU A 323 5.51 7.78 7.75
C LEU A 323 6.74 7.54 6.85
N ASP A 324 7.78 8.39 6.98
CA ASP A 324 9.10 8.10 6.41
C ASP A 324 9.71 6.88 7.12
N ALA A 325 9.92 5.81 6.37
CA ALA A 325 10.48 4.55 6.85
C ALA A 325 11.85 4.71 7.55
N SER A 326 12.68 5.66 7.09
CA SER A 326 13.98 5.95 7.70
C SER A 326 13.89 6.66 9.06
N LEU A 327 12.71 7.19 9.39
CA LEU A 327 12.39 7.88 10.64
C LEU A 327 11.27 7.20 11.44
N PHE A 328 10.83 5.99 11.05
CA PHE A 328 9.71 5.29 11.67
C PHE A 328 9.91 5.17 13.19
N PRO A 329 9.01 5.70 14.04
CA PRO A 329 9.29 5.90 15.45
C PRO A 329 9.32 4.59 16.25
N THR A 330 9.97 4.63 17.40
CA THR A 330 9.94 3.52 18.36
C THR A 330 8.61 3.59 19.10
N ILE A 331 7.78 2.56 18.99
CA ILE A 331 6.44 2.53 19.56
C ILE A 331 6.55 2.26 21.08
N LEU A 332 6.02 3.16 21.90
CA LEU A 332 6.07 3.10 23.36
C LEU A 332 4.65 2.95 23.94
N PRO A 333 4.22 1.77 24.42
CA PRO A 333 2.84 1.51 24.83
C PRO A 333 2.41 2.12 26.18
N GLY A 334 3.23 3.00 26.76
CA GLY A 334 2.90 3.79 27.94
C GLY A 334 4.04 3.84 28.96
N ASN A 335 3.80 4.54 30.07
CA ASN A 335 4.79 4.70 31.13
C ASN A 335 5.23 3.33 31.69
N ARG A 336 6.54 3.08 31.69
CA ARG A 336 7.24 1.88 32.20
C ARG A 336 7.07 0.57 31.42
N GLN A 337 6.40 0.55 30.27
CA GLN A 337 6.40 -0.63 29.39
C GLN A 337 7.62 -0.60 28.45
N PRO A 338 8.18 -1.76 28.06
CA PRO A 338 9.26 -1.81 27.07
C PRO A 338 8.77 -1.34 25.70
N PRO A 339 9.67 -0.86 24.82
CA PRO A 339 9.34 -0.58 23.43
C PRO A 339 8.78 -1.80 22.71
N VAL A 340 7.83 -1.57 21.78
CA VAL A 340 7.41 -2.62 20.84
C VAL A 340 8.50 -2.77 19.78
N LEU A 341 9.20 -3.91 19.83
CA LEU A 341 10.07 -4.40 18.77
C LEU A 341 9.33 -5.48 17.96
N PHE A 342 9.82 -5.73 16.74
CA PHE A 342 9.22 -6.63 15.76
C PHE A 342 10.00 -7.92 15.61
N ASP A 343 9.31 -9.04 15.52
CA ASP A 343 9.92 -10.38 15.31
C ASP A 343 10.32 -10.59 13.83
N ARG A 344 9.63 -9.87 12.93
CA ARG A 344 9.82 -9.90 11.48
C ARG A 344 9.75 -8.50 10.86
N ILE A 345 10.67 -8.16 9.97
CA ILE A 345 10.59 -6.91 9.20
C ILE A 345 10.82 -7.17 7.71
N LEU A 346 9.92 -6.64 6.86
CA LEU A 346 10.12 -6.55 5.43
C LEU A 346 10.60 -5.14 5.05
N CYS A 347 11.71 -5.07 4.33
CA CYS A 347 12.31 -3.87 3.78
C CYS A 347 12.41 -4.00 2.25
N ASP A 348 11.27 -3.98 1.57
CA ASP A 348 11.22 -3.86 0.11
C ASP A 348 11.49 -2.41 -0.29
N ALA A 349 12.76 -2.06 -0.44
CA ALA A 349 13.19 -0.68 -0.40
C ALA A 349 12.98 0.06 -1.73
N PRO A 350 12.66 1.38 -1.68
CA PRO A 350 12.65 2.20 -2.89
C PRO A 350 14.03 2.15 -3.57
N CYS A 351 14.02 1.88 -4.87
CA CYS A 351 15.21 1.61 -5.68
C CYS A 351 15.08 2.21 -7.10
N SER A 352 16.11 2.07 -7.93
CA SER A 352 16.05 2.51 -9.34
C SER A 352 15.02 1.76 -10.20
N GLY A 353 14.58 0.57 -9.75
CA GLY A 353 13.58 -0.25 -10.44
C GLY A 353 14.05 -0.87 -11.76
N ASP A 354 15.35 -1.01 -12.00
CA ASP A 354 15.87 -1.51 -13.28
C ASP A 354 15.64 -3.00 -13.56
N GLY A 355 15.23 -3.78 -12.55
CA GLY A 355 14.63 -5.09 -12.74
C GLY A 355 13.19 -5.06 -13.28
N THR A 356 12.53 -3.89 -13.32
CA THR A 356 11.12 -3.73 -13.71
C THR A 356 10.90 -3.31 -15.17
N MET A 357 11.94 -3.26 -16.00
CA MET A 357 11.88 -2.80 -17.40
C MET A 357 10.82 -3.49 -18.29
N ARG A 358 10.38 -4.69 -17.92
CA ARG A 358 9.32 -5.45 -18.60
C ARG A 358 7.88 -4.96 -18.33
N LYS A 359 7.68 -4.13 -17.29
CA LYS A 359 6.41 -3.47 -16.94
C LYS A 359 6.51 -1.95 -16.94
N ASN A 360 7.63 -1.40 -16.46
CA ASN A 360 7.86 0.04 -16.43
C ASN A 360 8.75 0.44 -17.61
N LEU A 361 8.10 0.75 -18.74
CA LEU A 361 8.78 1.06 -20.00
C LEU A 361 9.57 2.38 -19.94
N ASP A 362 9.22 3.31 -19.05
CA ASP A 362 9.95 4.56 -18.85
C ASP A 362 11.36 4.34 -18.30
N VAL A 363 11.63 3.19 -17.67
CA VAL A 363 12.97 2.84 -17.19
C VAL A 363 13.93 2.71 -18.37
N TRP A 364 13.53 2.15 -19.52
CA TRP A 364 14.38 2.07 -20.72
C TRP A 364 14.96 3.42 -21.13
N LYS A 365 14.09 4.44 -21.24
CA LYS A 365 14.47 5.80 -21.66
C LYS A 365 15.29 6.54 -20.60
N ASN A 366 14.99 6.32 -19.32
CA ASN A 366 15.53 7.12 -18.22
C ASN A 366 16.71 6.47 -17.48
N TRP A 367 17.01 5.18 -17.72
CA TRP A 367 18.07 4.46 -17.02
C TRP A 367 19.46 5.08 -17.24
N ARG A 368 20.23 5.18 -16.15
CA ARG A 368 21.61 5.68 -16.11
C ARG A 368 22.40 4.88 -15.06
N PRO A 369 23.72 4.71 -15.21
CA PRO A 369 24.54 4.03 -14.20
C PRO A 369 24.47 4.69 -12.81
N SER A 370 24.40 6.03 -12.75
CA SER A 370 24.27 6.75 -11.48
C SER A 370 22.88 6.68 -10.83
N SER A 371 21.86 6.10 -11.49
CA SER A 371 20.50 5.98 -10.93
C SER A 371 20.49 5.18 -9.62
N GLY A 372 21.13 4.02 -9.57
CA GLY A 372 21.16 3.21 -8.34
C GLY A 372 22.01 3.83 -7.22
N SER A 373 23.10 4.52 -7.59
CA SER A 373 23.97 5.22 -6.62
C SER A 373 23.24 6.31 -5.81
N ASN A 374 22.12 6.84 -6.32
CA ASN A 374 21.33 7.85 -5.61
C ASN A 374 20.48 7.26 -4.47
N MET A 375 19.98 6.02 -4.61
CA MET A 375 19.07 5.40 -3.63
C MET A 375 19.81 4.74 -2.46
N HIS A 376 21.04 4.27 -2.68
CA HIS A 376 21.90 3.60 -1.71
C HIS A 376 21.90 4.21 -0.29
N ARG A 377 21.98 5.55 -0.17
CA ARG A 377 21.98 6.21 1.16
C ARG A 377 20.61 6.14 1.85
N LEU A 378 19.52 6.24 1.09
CA LEU A 378 18.17 6.12 1.64
C LEU A 378 17.94 4.68 2.11
N GLN A 379 18.28 3.70 1.28
CA GLN A 379 18.24 2.27 1.59
C GLN A 379 19.00 1.94 2.88
N ILE A 380 20.25 2.40 3.03
CA ILE A 380 21.01 2.23 4.29
C ILE A 380 20.32 2.88 5.50
N ARG A 381 19.70 4.05 5.37
CA ARG A 381 18.98 4.68 6.50
C ARG A 381 17.74 3.88 6.90
N ILE A 382 16.95 3.43 5.92
CA ILE A 382 15.78 2.57 6.15
C ILE A 382 16.21 1.27 6.84
N LEU A 383 17.23 0.60 6.30
CA LEU A 383 17.72 -0.68 6.82
C LEU A 383 18.31 -0.53 8.24
N ARG A 384 19.07 0.54 8.50
CA ARG A 384 19.53 0.89 9.86
C ARG A 384 18.37 1.09 10.82
N ARG A 385 17.29 1.75 10.38
CA ARG A 385 16.14 1.99 11.23
C ARG A 385 15.37 0.70 11.52
N ALA A 386 15.20 -0.16 10.53
CA ALA A 386 14.62 -1.49 10.71
C ALA A 386 15.42 -2.35 11.71
N VAL A 387 16.76 -2.40 11.62
CA VAL A 387 17.57 -3.16 12.61
C VAL A 387 17.43 -2.62 14.05
N GLN A 388 17.15 -1.32 14.23
CA GLN A 388 16.84 -0.76 15.55
C GLN A 388 15.46 -1.18 16.08
N LEU A 389 14.50 -1.43 15.19
CA LEU A 389 13.11 -1.85 15.49
C LEU A 389 12.95 -3.37 15.58
N LEU A 390 13.89 -4.15 15.03
CA LEU A 390 13.89 -5.60 15.06
C LEU A 390 14.25 -6.14 16.47
N GLU A 391 13.60 -7.21 16.92
CA GLU A 391 13.91 -7.92 18.16
C GLU A 391 15.23 -8.73 18.03
N ILE A 392 15.89 -9.05 19.13
CA ILE A 392 17.04 -9.97 19.13
C ILE A 392 16.55 -11.39 18.83
N GLY A 393 17.17 -12.05 17.87
CA GLY A 393 16.68 -13.30 17.27
C GLY A 393 15.68 -13.08 16.12
N GLY A 394 15.14 -11.86 15.99
CA GLY A 394 14.26 -11.48 14.89
C GLY A 394 14.95 -11.53 13.53
N MET A 395 14.15 -11.75 12.49
CA MET A 395 14.62 -11.80 11.09
C MET A 395 14.06 -10.64 10.28
N MET A 396 14.83 -10.16 9.31
CA MET A 396 14.38 -9.16 8.37
C MET A 396 14.82 -9.49 6.95
N VAL A 397 13.94 -9.22 5.99
CA VAL A 397 14.27 -9.34 4.57
C VAL A 397 14.49 -7.96 3.99
N TYR A 398 15.66 -7.75 3.41
CA TYR A 398 15.92 -6.63 2.50
C TYR A 398 15.65 -7.08 1.07
N SER A 399 14.90 -6.32 0.29
CA SER A 399 14.71 -6.58 -1.13
C SER A 399 14.66 -5.31 -1.98
N THR A 400 15.00 -5.47 -3.26
CA THR A 400 14.85 -4.44 -4.29
C THR A 400 14.38 -5.09 -5.60
N CYS A 401 13.68 -4.34 -6.44
CA CYS A 401 13.47 -4.69 -7.85
C CYS A 401 14.56 -4.09 -8.76
N SER A 402 15.81 -4.14 -8.29
CA SER A 402 16.99 -3.70 -9.04
C SER A 402 18.03 -4.82 -9.15
N MET A 403 18.77 -4.84 -10.26
CA MET A 403 19.91 -5.72 -10.45
C MET A 403 21.25 -5.04 -10.09
N HIS A 404 21.25 -3.73 -9.81
CA HIS A 404 22.44 -2.91 -9.64
C HIS A 404 23.15 -3.19 -8.30
N PRO A 405 24.43 -3.62 -8.28
CA PRO A 405 25.11 -4.04 -7.04
C PRO A 405 25.25 -2.92 -5.99
N GLY A 406 25.32 -1.66 -6.43
CA GLY A 406 25.31 -0.48 -5.54
C GLY A 406 24.02 -0.30 -4.72
N GLU A 407 22.89 -0.88 -5.13
CA GLU A 407 21.64 -0.88 -4.35
C GLU A 407 21.46 -2.19 -3.55
N ASN A 408 22.29 -3.19 -3.82
CA ASN A 408 22.10 -4.56 -3.39
C ASN A 408 23.18 -4.96 -2.38
N GLU A 409 24.22 -5.67 -2.82
CA GLU A 409 25.32 -6.12 -1.94
C GLU A 409 26.05 -4.95 -1.29
N ALA A 410 26.17 -3.79 -1.94
CA ALA A 410 26.78 -2.61 -1.33
C ALA A 410 25.99 -2.11 -0.11
N VAL A 411 24.65 -2.16 -0.15
CA VAL A 411 23.78 -1.77 0.98
C VAL A 411 23.90 -2.80 2.11
N VAL A 412 23.87 -4.09 1.77
CA VAL A 412 23.99 -5.21 2.71
C VAL A 412 25.37 -5.21 3.39
N ALA A 413 26.45 -5.09 2.62
CA ALA A 413 27.82 -5.00 3.14
C ALA A 413 28.00 -3.76 4.03
N ALA A 414 27.42 -2.61 3.64
CA ALA A 414 27.51 -1.39 4.43
C ALA A 414 26.75 -1.48 5.75
N ILE A 415 25.62 -2.21 5.84
CA ILE A 415 24.88 -2.34 7.10
C ILE A 415 25.54 -3.34 8.05
N LEU A 416 26.07 -4.46 7.54
CA LEU A 416 26.77 -5.45 8.35
C LEU A 416 28.06 -4.87 8.96
N GLN A 417 28.83 -4.11 8.17
CA GLN A 417 30.02 -3.40 8.67
C GLN A 417 29.73 -2.32 9.72
N GLN A 418 28.52 -1.75 9.72
CA GLN A 418 28.09 -0.78 10.75
C GLN A 418 27.68 -1.46 12.07
N MET A 419 27.42 -2.77 12.07
CA MET A 419 26.89 -3.51 13.22
C MET A 419 27.58 -4.88 13.40
N PRO A 420 28.93 -4.90 13.49
CA PRO A 420 29.69 -6.15 13.50
C PRO A 420 29.32 -7.04 14.69
N GLY A 421 28.92 -8.28 14.42
CA GLY A 421 28.48 -9.23 15.45
C GLY A 421 27.10 -8.96 16.06
N ALA A 422 26.32 -8.02 15.50
CA ALA A 422 24.92 -7.81 15.88
C ALA A 422 23.92 -8.14 14.75
N LEU A 423 24.41 -8.34 13.52
CA LEU A 423 23.62 -8.70 12.35
C LEU A 423 24.39 -9.73 11.52
N GLU A 424 23.71 -10.79 11.04
CA GLU A 424 24.27 -11.84 10.19
C GLU A 424 23.40 -12.05 8.93
N LEU A 425 24.02 -12.48 7.81
CA LEU A 425 23.29 -13.00 6.65
C LEU A 425 22.91 -14.47 6.90
N VAL A 426 21.62 -14.76 6.80
CA VAL A 426 21.06 -16.10 6.91
C VAL A 426 21.18 -16.81 5.57
N ASP A 427 21.69 -18.04 5.58
CA ASP A 427 21.69 -18.89 4.39
C ASP A 427 20.26 -19.38 4.12
N VAL A 428 19.83 -19.24 2.86
CA VAL A 428 18.51 -19.66 2.36
C VAL A 428 18.64 -20.58 1.14
N SER A 429 19.82 -21.16 0.90
CA SER A 429 20.12 -22.06 -0.22
C SER A 429 19.29 -23.35 -0.21
N ASP A 430 18.81 -23.79 0.96
CA ASP A 430 17.88 -24.91 1.15
C ASP A 430 16.40 -24.51 0.97
N LYS A 431 16.07 -23.21 1.04
CA LYS A 431 14.69 -22.71 0.96
C LYS A 431 14.24 -22.51 -0.49
N LEU A 432 12.94 -22.69 -0.71
CA LEU A 432 12.24 -22.55 -2.00
C LEU A 432 12.86 -23.41 -3.12
N PRO A 433 12.81 -24.75 -2.98
CA PRO A 433 13.28 -25.66 -4.02
C PRO A 433 12.54 -25.37 -5.34
N GLY A 434 13.28 -25.25 -6.44
CA GLY A 434 12.73 -24.83 -7.74
C GLY A 434 12.92 -23.33 -8.05
N LEU A 435 13.34 -22.50 -7.10
CA LEU A 435 13.76 -21.12 -7.37
C LEU A 435 15.16 -21.14 -8.02
N LYS A 436 15.24 -20.75 -9.29
CA LYS A 436 16.52 -20.48 -9.95
C LYS A 436 17.02 -19.10 -9.51
N ARG A 437 18.25 -19.06 -9.03
CA ARG A 437 18.89 -17.88 -8.44
C ARG A 437 20.38 -17.88 -8.70
N ILE A 438 20.95 -16.68 -8.71
CA ILE A 438 22.38 -16.41 -8.75
C ILE A 438 22.79 -15.98 -7.32
N PRO A 439 23.95 -16.41 -6.79
CA PRO A 439 24.44 -15.95 -5.49
C PRO A 439 24.80 -14.46 -5.51
N GLY A 440 24.93 -13.86 -4.33
CA GLY A 440 25.40 -12.49 -4.19
C GLY A 440 26.87 -12.31 -4.61
N LEU A 441 27.21 -11.10 -5.05
CA LEU A 441 28.55 -10.76 -5.50
C LEU A 441 29.52 -10.49 -4.33
N HIS A 442 30.74 -11.00 -4.44
CA HIS A 442 31.86 -10.58 -3.58
C HIS A 442 32.61 -9.36 -4.12
N THR A 443 32.59 -9.15 -5.45
CA THR A 443 33.30 -8.05 -6.12
C THR A 443 32.45 -7.49 -7.25
N TRP A 444 32.51 -6.18 -7.46
CA TRP A 444 31.84 -5.52 -8.58
C TRP A 444 32.57 -4.23 -8.95
N LYS A 445 32.27 -3.70 -10.13
CA LYS A 445 32.71 -2.38 -10.59
C LYS A 445 31.50 -1.47 -10.75
N LEU A 446 31.74 -0.17 -10.76
CA LEU A 446 30.71 0.84 -10.99
C LEU A 446 31.09 1.69 -12.20
N MET A 447 30.07 2.09 -12.96
CA MET A 447 30.22 3.02 -14.08
C MET A 447 29.65 4.39 -13.67
N ASP A 448 30.29 5.47 -14.10
CA ASP A 448 29.76 6.82 -13.91
C ASP A 448 28.74 7.23 -15.01
N GLY A 449 28.29 8.50 -14.97
CA GLY A 449 27.38 9.04 -15.97
C GLY A 449 27.99 9.28 -17.36
N GLU A 450 29.30 9.12 -17.52
CA GLU A 450 30.08 9.38 -18.75
C GLU A 450 30.50 8.08 -19.44
N GLY A 451 30.54 6.96 -18.71
CA GLY A 451 30.90 5.62 -19.21
C GLY A 451 32.19 5.06 -18.61
N ASN A 452 32.83 5.78 -17.70
CA ASN A 452 34.09 5.37 -17.08
C ASN A 452 33.84 4.33 -15.98
N TRP A 453 34.67 3.28 -15.95
CA TRP A 453 34.60 2.21 -14.95
C TRP A 453 35.57 2.44 -13.80
N TYR A 454 35.09 2.18 -12.58
CA TYR A 454 35.86 2.23 -11.34
C TYR A 454 35.67 0.93 -10.55
N SER A 455 36.75 0.44 -9.96
CA SER A 455 36.79 -0.73 -9.06
C SER A 455 36.88 -0.29 -7.59
N ASP A 456 37.41 0.91 -7.33
CA ASP A 456 37.52 1.50 -5.98
C ASP A 456 37.23 3.01 -5.98
N ALA A 457 36.84 3.56 -4.83
CA ALA A 457 36.54 4.99 -4.68
C ALA A 457 37.76 5.92 -4.80
N SER A 458 38.99 5.41 -4.60
CA SER A 458 40.21 6.19 -4.79
C SER A 458 40.51 6.46 -6.26
N GLU A 459 40.06 5.60 -7.17
CA GLU A 459 40.21 5.75 -8.63
C GLU A 459 39.36 6.89 -9.20
N VAL A 460 38.31 7.31 -8.49
CA VAL A 460 37.37 8.36 -8.94
C VAL A 460 38.05 9.74 -8.89
N PRO A 461 38.21 10.48 -10.02
CA PRO A 461 39.02 11.70 -10.06
C PRO A 461 38.57 12.82 -9.11
N VAL A 462 39.52 13.51 -8.49
CA VAL A 462 39.25 14.64 -7.58
C VAL A 462 38.57 15.78 -8.36
N GLY A 463 37.45 16.29 -7.84
CA GLY A 463 36.65 17.33 -8.51
C GLY A 463 35.64 16.79 -9.54
N HIS A 464 35.66 15.51 -9.87
CA HIS A 464 34.66 14.90 -10.74
C HIS A 464 33.25 15.02 -10.13
N LYS A 465 32.24 15.38 -10.94
CA LYS A 465 30.86 15.61 -10.46
C LYS A 465 30.29 14.39 -9.74
N GLU A 466 30.59 13.19 -10.25
CA GLU A 466 30.13 11.92 -9.70
C GLU A 466 30.92 11.46 -8.46
N LYS A 467 32.02 12.11 -8.05
CA LYS A 467 32.76 11.75 -6.82
C LYS A 467 31.93 11.91 -5.54
N ARG A 468 30.86 12.71 -5.57
CA ARG A 468 29.88 12.80 -4.49
C ARG A 468 28.84 11.66 -4.52
N ALA A 469 28.62 11.05 -5.67
CA ALA A 469 27.71 9.92 -5.89
C ALA A 469 28.43 8.59 -5.60
N LEU A 470 29.52 8.30 -6.32
CA LEU A 470 30.37 7.10 -6.19
C LEU A 470 31.26 7.17 -4.92
N ARG A 471 30.65 6.93 -3.77
CA ARG A 471 31.30 6.88 -2.45
C ARG A 471 31.85 5.49 -2.13
N GLY A 472 32.82 5.41 -1.21
CA GLY A 472 33.41 4.14 -0.75
C GLY A 472 32.42 3.03 -0.38
N SER A 473 31.28 3.36 0.25
CA SER A 473 30.27 2.35 0.63
C SER A 473 29.51 1.71 -0.56
N LEU A 474 29.64 2.26 -1.77
CA LEU A 474 29.07 1.66 -2.99
C LEU A 474 29.98 0.60 -3.62
N PHE A 475 31.28 0.61 -3.30
CA PHE A 475 32.27 -0.32 -3.83
C PHE A 475 32.34 -1.60 -2.97
N PRO A 476 32.85 -2.72 -3.50
CA PRO A 476 33.00 -3.93 -2.72
C PRO A 476 33.95 -3.72 -1.53
N PRO A 477 33.67 -4.32 -0.36
CA PRO A 477 34.64 -4.34 0.74
C PRO A 477 35.88 -5.17 0.36
N PRO A 478 37.00 -5.04 1.08
CA PRO A 478 38.20 -5.85 0.84
C PRO A 478 37.86 -7.36 0.84
N PRO A 479 38.51 -8.21 0.01
CA PRO A 479 38.10 -9.59 -0.18
C PRO A 479 37.94 -10.42 1.10
N GLU A 480 38.84 -10.23 2.08
CA GLU A 480 38.76 -10.88 3.41
C GLU A 480 37.49 -10.50 4.16
N VAL A 481 37.08 -9.22 4.09
CA VAL A 481 35.84 -8.71 4.67
C VAL A 481 34.64 -9.20 3.85
N ALA A 482 34.70 -9.17 2.52
CA ALA A 482 33.62 -9.68 1.66
C ALA A 482 33.29 -11.17 1.92
N ALA A 483 34.32 -11.99 2.18
CA ALA A 483 34.16 -13.39 2.57
C ALA A 483 33.60 -13.55 4.00
N ALA A 484 34.12 -12.78 4.97
CA ALA A 484 33.62 -12.82 6.35
C ALA A 484 32.17 -12.32 6.50
N LEU A 485 31.69 -11.49 5.57
CA LEU A 485 30.31 -11.00 5.51
C LEU A 485 29.33 -12.00 4.91
N HIS A 486 29.80 -13.07 4.28
CA HIS A 486 28.97 -14.07 3.59
C HIS A 486 28.03 -13.50 2.52
N LEU A 487 28.53 -12.59 1.67
CA LEU A 487 27.72 -11.92 0.64
C LEU A 487 27.12 -12.90 -0.39
N GLU A 488 27.73 -14.07 -0.59
CA GLU A 488 27.22 -15.16 -1.44
C GLU A 488 25.81 -15.63 -1.05
N ARG A 489 25.40 -15.44 0.21
CA ARG A 489 24.07 -15.79 0.74
C ARG A 489 22.97 -14.85 0.25
N CYS A 490 23.29 -13.72 -0.35
CA CYS A 490 22.30 -12.90 -1.01
C CYS A 490 21.74 -13.62 -2.25
N VAL A 491 20.48 -13.37 -2.58
CA VAL A 491 19.76 -14.04 -3.67
C VAL A 491 19.49 -13.03 -4.78
N ARG A 492 20.03 -13.30 -5.97
CA ARG A 492 19.70 -12.59 -7.21
C ARG A 492 18.77 -13.42 -8.08
N VAL A 493 17.75 -12.79 -8.63
CA VAL A 493 16.90 -13.35 -9.69
C VAL A 493 16.98 -12.43 -10.90
N THR A 494 17.42 -12.96 -12.03
CA THR A 494 17.44 -12.24 -13.32
C THR A 494 16.29 -12.72 -14.21
N PRO A 495 15.74 -11.85 -15.08
CA PRO A 495 14.53 -12.12 -15.85
C PRO A 495 14.52 -13.46 -16.62
N GLN A 496 15.64 -13.82 -17.24
CA GLN A 496 15.76 -14.98 -18.13
C GLN A 496 15.68 -16.34 -17.40
N LEU A 497 15.94 -16.39 -16.09
CA LEU A 497 16.04 -17.66 -15.37
C LEU A 497 14.70 -18.42 -15.37
N GLN A 498 13.60 -17.71 -15.13
CA GLN A 498 12.24 -18.27 -15.00
C GLN A 498 11.16 -17.37 -15.64
N ASN A 499 11.53 -16.55 -16.64
CA ASN A 499 10.63 -15.62 -17.31
C ASN A 499 9.93 -14.65 -16.33
N THR A 500 10.71 -13.99 -15.47
CA THR A 500 10.19 -13.07 -14.42
C THR A 500 10.79 -11.66 -14.54
N GLY A 501 10.65 -10.81 -13.52
CA GLY A 501 11.36 -9.54 -13.39
C GLY A 501 12.77 -9.73 -12.79
N GLY A 502 13.56 -8.65 -12.77
CA GLY A 502 14.83 -8.61 -12.05
C GLY A 502 14.62 -8.26 -10.59
N PHE A 503 15.27 -9.00 -9.68
CA PHE A 503 15.02 -8.87 -8.24
C PHE A 503 16.22 -9.28 -7.39
N PHE A 504 16.34 -8.68 -6.20
CA PHE A 504 17.37 -8.99 -5.20
C PHE A 504 16.74 -9.19 -3.82
N ILE A 505 17.21 -10.19 -3.08
CA ILE A 505 16.76 -10.48 -1.72
C ILE A 505 17.95 -10.82 -0.81
N ALA A 506 17.95 -10.34 0.43
CA ALA A 506 18.87 -10.74 1.49
C ALA A 506 18.11 -10.95 2.80
N LEU A 507 18.21 -12.15 3.39
CA LEU A 507 17.66 -12.45 4.71
C LEU A 507 18.72 -12.19 5.79
N LEU A 508 18.41 -11.31 6.74
CA LEU A 508 19.29 -10.89 7.81
C LEU A 508 18.68 -11.29 9.17
N ARG A 509 19.50 -11.75 10.12
CA ARG A 509 19.09 -12.01 11.51
C ARG A 509 19.85 -11.10 12.46
N LYS A 510 19.15 -10.52 13.43
CA LYS A 510 19.78 -9.73 14.51
C LYS A 510 20.19 -10.65 15.65
N THR A 511 21.48 -10.76 15.91
CA THR A 511 22.06 -11.71 16.87
C THR A 511 22.30 -11.10 18.25
N SER A 512 22.45 -9.77 18.35
CA SER A 512 22.71 -9.10 19.62
C SER A 512 22.21 -7.65 19.67
N SER A 513 22.30 -7.03 20.85
CA SER A 513 21.82 -5.65 21.06
C SER A 513 22.73 -4.62 20.37
N VAL A 514 22.12 -3.86 19.47
CA VAL A 514 22.80 -2.79 18.70
C VAL A 514 23.11 -1.53 19.49
N VAL A 515 22.67 -1.43 20.75
CA VAL A 515 22.88 -0.25 21.62
C VAL A 515 24.38 0.06 21.80
N LYS A 516 25.25 -0.95 21.78
CA LYS A 516 26.72 -0.78 21.85
C LYS A 516 27.32 -0.02 20.65
N PHE A 517 26.66 -0.04 19.50
CA PHE A 517 27.18 0.52 18.24
C PHE A 517 26.56 1.88 17.88
N PHE A 518 25.51 2.31 18.58
CA PHE A 518 24.86 3.61 18.40
C PHE A 518 25.23 4.66 19.46
N ALA A 519 26.09 4.32 20.42
CA ALA A 519 26.73 5.30 21.29
C ALA A 519 27.72 6.15 20.46
N THR A 520 27.41 7.45 20.30
CA THR A 520 28.24 8.41 19.55
C THR A 520 29.69 8.43 20.08
N PRO A 521 30.71 8.59 19.22
CA PRO A 521 32.10 8.86 19.66
C PRO A 521 32.21 10.26 20.31
N GLY A 522 31.74 10.34 21.57
CA GLY A 522 31.66 11.54 22.40
C GLY A 522 32.61 11.52 23.60
N GLY A 523 33.66 10.68 23.57
CA GLY A 523 34.73 10.67 24.57
C GLY A 523 35.96 11.38 24.02
N ARG A 524 36.22 12.62 24.44
CA ARG A 524 37.55 13.24 24.23
C ARG A 524 38.57 12.47 25.07
N PRO A 525 39.64 11.89 24.49
CA PRO A 525 40.78 11.50 25.30
C PRO A 525 41.38 12.75 25.95
N ALA A 526 41.75 12.66 27.22
CA ALA A 526 42.30 13.78 27.97
C ALA A 526 43.59 14.28 27.29
N ARG A 527 43.58 15.53 26.81
CA ARG A 527 44.77 16.19 26.25
C ARG A 527 45.47 16.99 27.34
N SER A 528 46.74 16.69 27.57
CA SER A 528 47.71 17.66 28.07
C SER A 528 47.89 18.80 27.06
N ALA A 529 47.92 20.04 27.54
CA ALA A 529 48.27 21.26 26.79
C ALA A 529 49.80 21.37 26.56
N PRO A 530 50.32 22.33 25.75
CA PRO A 530 49.66 23.40 24.97
C PRO A 530 49.81 23.13 23.44
N SER A 531 49.83 24.07 22.47
CA SER A 531 49.75 25.55 22.40
C SER A 531 49.13 26.02 21.06
N ASP A 532 48.77 27.30 21.00
CA ASP A 532 48.67 28.22 19.85
C ASP A 532 48.44 27.69 18.41
N ALA A 533 47.26 27.98 17.83
CA ALA A 533 47.11 29.01 16.78
C ALA A 533 45.71 29.01 16.13
N LYS A 534 45.08 30.20 16.09
CA LYS A 534 44.04 30.74 15.19
C LYS A 534 42.82 29.88 14.77
N ALA A 535 41.64 30.45 14.99
CA ALA A 535 40.36 30.01 14.44
C ALA A 535 40.05 30.67 13.09
N ASP A 536 39.26 29.99 12.27
CA ASP A 536 38.48 30.58 11.16
C ASP A 536 37.09 29.93 11.10
N GLU A 537 36.10 30.66 10.61
CA GLU A 537 34.67 30.41 10.82
C GLU A 537 34.07 29.32 9.92
N ALA A 538 33.20 28.47 10.48
CA ALA A 538 32.40 27.51 9.72
C ALA A 538 30.96 28.05 9.51
N VAL A 539 30.66 28.50 8.29
CA VAL A 539 29.31 28.91 7.88
C VAL A 539 28.45 27.68 7.60
N GLY A 540 27.37 27.51 8.37
CA GLY A 540 26.37 26.47 8.10
C GLY A 540 25.43 26.86 6.97
N GLU A 541 25.46 26.10 5.86
CA GLU A 541 24.55 26.31 4.72
C GLU A 541 23.42 25.27 4.70
N VAL A 542 22.18 25.75 4.76
CA VAL A 542 20.95 24.94 4.70
C VAL A 542 20.65 24.61 3.24
N ILE A 543 20.75 23.33 2.87
CA ILE A 543 20.39 22.86 1.53
C ILE A 543 18.85 22.85 1.39
N PRO A 544 18.25 23.57 0.42
CA PRO A 544 16.82 23.55 0.22
C PRO A 544 16.33 22.23 -0.37
N GLU A 545 15.15 21.79 0.05
CA GLU A 545 14.38 20.75 -0.65
C GLU A 545 14.16 21.16 -2.11
N ASP A 546 14.42 20.22 -3.03
CA ASP A 546 13.98 20.30 -4.42
C ASP A 546 13.31 18.98 -4.80
N ALA A 547 12.17 19.10 -5.49
CA ALA A 547 11.17 18.05 -5.60
C ALA A 547 11.64 16.83 -6.40
N VAL A 548 11.34 15.64 -5.86
CA VAL A 548 11.37 14.38 -6.60
C VAL A 548 10.24 14.44 -7.65
N PRO A 549 10.49 14.17 -8.94
CA PRO A 549 9.41 14.07 -9.92
C PRO A 549 8.56 12.84 -9.61
N ILE A 550 7.24 13.03 -9.63
CA ILE A 550 6.25 11.97 -9.45
C ILE A 550 6.37 11.02 -10.65
N VAL A 551 6.77 9.78 -10.41
CA VAL A 551 6.61 8.68 -11.36
C VAL A 551 5.22 8.10 -11.12
N GLY A 552 4.38 8.13 -12.14
CA GLY A 552 3.09 7.45 -12.10
C GLY A 552 3.31 5.94 -12.18
N GLU A 553 2.64 5.20 -11.32
CA GLU A 553 2.24 3.83 -11.63
C GLU A 553 1.02 3.99 -12.53
N ASP A 554 1.19 3.95 -13.86
CA ASP A 554 0.07 4.12 -14.79
C ASP A 554 -0.91 2.94 -14.66
N GLU A 555 -2.18 3.31 -14.53
CA GLU A 555 -3.30 2.42 -14.23
C GLU A 555 -3.77 1.67 -15.50
N GLU A 556 -3.20 0.50 -15.76
CA GLU A 556 -3.75 -0.44 -16.75
C GLU A 556 -4.24 -1.75 -16.10
N ASP A 557 -5.38 -1.66 -15.40
CA ASP A 557 -6.37 -2.76 -15.29
C ASP A 557 -7.76 -2.39 -14.69
N GLU A 558 -8.02 -1.16 -14.22
CA GLU A 558 -9.35 -0.77 -13.63
C GLU A 558 -10.13 0.35 -14.37
N ALA A 559 -9.64 0.87 -15.51
CA ALA A 559 -10.16 2.10 -16.11
C ALA A 559 -11.50 2.00 -16.88
N GLU A 560 -12.02 0.80 -17.20
CA GLU A 560 -13.22 0.66 -18.06
C GLU A 560 -14.55 0.47 -17.30
N ASP A 561 -14.54 0.06 -16.02
CA ASP A 561 -15.77 -0.13 -15.20
C ASP A 561 -16.11 1.08 -14.28
N ALA A 562 -15.28 2.13 -14.31
CA ALA A 562 -15.42 3.29 -13.43
C ALA A 562 -16.40 4.38 -13.93
N ALA A 563 -16.70 4.40 -15.24
CA ALA A 563 -17.46 5.48 -15.89
C ALA A 563 -18.88 5.66 -15.32
N ASP A 564 -19.57 4.57 -14.98
CA ASP A 564 -20.93 4.60 -14.40
C ASP A 564 -20.98 4.89 -12.88
N LYS A 565 -19.84 4.89 -12.18
CA LYS A 565 -19.78 5.13 -10.72
C LYS A 565 -19.37 6.57 -10.36
N ALA A 566 -18.79 7.32 -11.30
CA ALA A 566 -18.32 8.70 -11.05
C ALA A 566 -19.44 9.71 -10.76
N ALA A 567 -20.68 9.46 -11.22
CA ALA A 567 -21.81 10.38 -11.04
C ALA A 567 -22.35 10.46 -9.59
N ALA A 568 -21.98 9.53 -8.69
CA ALA A 568 -22.54 9.44 -7.34
C ALA A 568 -21.69 10.10 -6.23
N ALA A 569 -20.45 10.50 -6.52
CA ALA A 569 -19.51 11.01 -5.51
C ALA A 569 -19.50 12.55 -5.36
N ALA A 570 -20.18 13.29 -6.25
CA ALA A 570 -20.12 14.75 -6.33
C ALA A 570 -21.12 15.50 -5.42
N ALA A 571 -21.72 14.83 -4.43
CA ALA A 571 -22.88 15.37 -3.69
C ALA A 571 -22.85 15.20 -2.16
N VAL A 572 -21.70 15.36 -1.50
CA VAL A 572 -21.62 15.87 -0.09
C VAL A 572 -20.28 16.62 0.10
N ALA A 573 -20.24 17.91 -0.25
CA ALA A 573 -19.15 18.82 0.13
C ALA A 573 -19.66 20.27 0.10
N GLY A 574 -20.31 20.69 1.19
CA GLY A 574 -20.78 22.07 1.39
C GLY A 574 -20.62 22.45 2.86
N ASP A 575 -20.20 23.70 3.09
CA ASP A 575 -20.00 24.41 4.36
C ASP A 575 -19.06 23.78 5.41
N ASN A 576 -17.99 24.49 5.73
CA ASN A 576 -18.09 25.54 6.74
C ASN A 576 -16.99 26.61 6.56
N ALA A 577 -17.27 27.80 7.10
CA ALA A 577 -16.54 29.04 6.85
C ALA A 577 -15.45 29.34 7.91
N ASP A 578 -14.89 30.54 7.81
CA ASP A 578 -13.82 31.11 8.62
C ASP A 578 -14.09 31.15 10.14
N ASP A 579 -13.02 31.14 10.92
CA ASP A 579 -12.89 31.99 12.11
C ASP A 579 -11.39 32.21 12.42
N ASP A 580 -10.94 33.47 12.31
CA ASP A 580 -9.69 33.97 12.90
C ASP A 580 -9.96 34.25 14.38
N ASP A 581 -9.07 33.83 15.29
CA ASP A 581 -8.92 34.61 16.53
C ASP A 581 -7.52 34.52 17.15
N ALA A 582 -7.10 35.63 17.75
CA ALA A 582 -5.73 35.83 18.23
C ALA A 582 -5.69 36.14 19.73
N ALA A 583 -4.85 35.42 20.49
CA ALA A 583 -4.56 35.73 21.89
C ALA A 583 -3.06 35.59 22.20
N ALA A 584 -2.55 36.55 22.97
CA ALA A 584 -1.15 36.72 23.34
C ALA A 584 -0.79 36.00 24.68
N PRO A 585 0.49 35.85 25.04
CA PRO A 585 0.91 34.89 26.07
C PRO A 585 0.95 35.48 27.49
N ALA A 586 0.94 34.58 28.49
CA ALA A 586 1.37 34.85 29.86
C ALA A 586 2.43 33.82 30.29
N ASP A 587 3.38 34.27 31.11
CA ASP A 587 4.60 33.57 31.52
C ASP A 587 4.41 32.95 32.91
N ASP A 588 4.94 31.74 33.17
CA ASP A 588 5.86 31.53 34.30
C ASP A 588 6.38 30.07 34.43
N GLN A 589 7.72 29.99 34.48
CA GLN A 589 8.57 29.09 35.28
C GLN A 589 8.67 27.58 35.00
N LYS A 590 9.89 27.08 35.26
CA LYS A 590 10.45 25.80 34.80
C LYS A 590 10.78 24.88 35.97
N GLU A 591 10.54 23.58 35.81
CA GLU A 591 11.39 22.54 36.41
C GLU A 591 11.96 21.62 35.31
N VAL A 592 13.20 21.17 35.50
CA VAL A 592 14.01 20.60 34.42
C VAL A 592 13.99 19.07 34.47
N ALA A 593 13.21 18.47 33.57
CA ALA A 593 13.32 17.05 33.21
C ALA A 593 13.89 16.92 31.79
N MET A 594 14.81 15.98 31.58
CA MET A 594 15.59 15.87 30.35
C MET A 594 14.78 15.23 29.20
N HIS A 595 13.91 16.02 28.56
CA HIS A 595 13.18 15.61 27.36
C HIS A 595 14.09 15.60 26.13
N VAL A 596 14.15 14.44 25.46
CA VAL A 596 14.63 14.35 24.07
C VAL A 596 13.48 14.77 23.16
N GLU A 597 13.46 16.03 22.71
CA GLU A 597 12.46 16.50 21.75
C GLU A 597 12.63 15.79 20.40
N THR A 598 11.69 14.91 20.07
CA THR A 598 11.50 14.42 18.70
C THR A 598 10.96 15.54 17.83
N VAL A 599 11.82 16.15 17.02
CA VAL A 599 11.45 17.21 16.07
C VAL A 599 10.72 16.58 14.88
N PHE A 600 9.41 16.79 14.78
CA PHE A 600 8.58 16.34 13.66
C PHE A 600 8.41 17.44 12.59
N PRO A 601 8.38 17.09 11.28
CA PRO A 601 8.02 18.03 10.23
C PRO A 601 6.52 18.37 10.27
N LYS A 602 6.20 19.67 10.29
CA LYS A 602 4.85 20.23 10.59
C LYS A 602 3.76 20.03 9.51
N ASN A 603 3.90 19.09 8.57
CA ASN A 603 3.10 19.11 7.33
C ASN A 603 2.48 17.77 6.86
N THR A 604 2.17 16.86 7.79
CA THR A 604 1.33 15.68 7.51
C THR A 604 -0.12 15.93 7.93
N ARG A 605 -1.07 15.73 7.02
CA ARG A 605 -2.51 15.72 7.29
C ARG A 605 -2.82 14.55 8.24
N THR A 606 -3.03 14.84 9.52
CA THR A 606 -3.31 13.84 10.56
C THR A 606 -4.77 13.40 10.51
N GLU A 607 -5.03 12.13 10.23
CA GLU A 607 -6.36 11.55 10.47
C GLU A 607 -6.67 11.45 11.97
N ALA A 608 -7.95 11.49 12.34
CA ALA A 608 -8.38 11.31 13.72
C ALA A 608 -8.08 9.88 14.22
N GLY A 609 -7.57 9.75 15.45
CA GLY A 609 -7.21 8.46 16.05
C GLY A 609 -8.40 7.50 16.27
N TYR A 610 -8.09 6.31 16.76
CA TYR A 610 -9.10 5.31 17.13
C TYR A 610 -9.51 5.44 18.61
N TYR A 611 -10.81 5.59 18.86
CA TYR A 611 -11.41 5.57 20.19
C TYR A 611 -11.84 4.14 20.52
N PHE A 612 -11.20 3.50 21.49
CA PHE A 612 -11.59 2.17 21.99
C PHE A 612 -12.86 2.27 22.83
N LEU A 613 -13.76 1.30 22.66
CA LEU A 613 -15.05 1.27 23.36
C LEU A 613 -14.91 0.54 24.70
N THR A 614 -15.76 0.89 25.66
CA THR A 614 -15.86 0.21 26.96
C THR A 614 -17.19 -0.54 27.08
N PRO A 615 -17.33 -1.52 27.99
CA PRO A 615 -18.60 -2.21 28.26
C PRO A 615 -19.72 -1.26 28.70
N GLU A 616 -19.36 -0.08 29.23
CA GLU A 616 -20.31 0.92 29.70
C GLU A 616 -20.94 1.73 28.55
N ASP A 617 -20.32 1.76 27.36
CA ASP A 617 -20.74 2.58 26.23
C ASP A 617 -22.18 2.23 25.80
N PRO A 618 -23.09 3.22 25.68
CA PRO A 618 -24.49 2.97 25.32
C PRO A 618 -24.66 2.23 23.99
N VAL A 619 -23.76 2.42 23.02
CA VAL A 619 -23.80 1.72 21.73
C VAL A 619 -23.38 0.26 21.88
N VAL A 620 -22.38 -0.03 22.72
CA VAL A 620 -21.95 -1.41 22.99
C VAL A 620 -23.07 -2.18 23.66
N LYS A 621 -23.67 -1.63 24.73
CA LYS A 621 -24.83 -2.26 25.43
C LYS A 621 -25.97 -2.54 24.46
N LEU A 622 -26.40 -1.52 23.70
CA LEU A 622 -27.47 -1.64 22.71
C LEU A 622 -27.21 -2.77 21.70
N ILE A 623 -25.98 -2.93 21.21
CA ILE A 623 -25.60 -4.00 20.26
C ILE A 623 -25.56 -5.36 20.95
N VAL A 624 -24.96 -5.45 22.15
CA VAL A 624 -24.87 -6.68 22.94
C VAL A 624 -26.26 -7.22 23.30
N ASP A 625 -27.18 -6.36 23.75
CA ASP A 625 -28.54 -6.75 24.12
C ASP A 625 -29.36 -7.26 22.93
N TYR A 626 -29.22 -6.61 21.75
CA TYR A 626 -29.98 -6.93 20.54
C TYR A 626 -29.58 -8.27 19.91
N PHE A 627 -28.27 -8.54 19.85
CA PHE A 627 -27.71 -9.78 19.29
C PHE A 627 -27.51 -10.88 20.34
N ASP A 628 -27.67 -10.57 21.63
CA ASP A 628 -27.34 -11.44 22.76
C ASP A 628 -25.90 -11.97 22.64
N ILE A 629 -24.95 -11.04 22.61
CA ILE A 629 -23.54 -11.37 22.40
C ILE A 629 -22.98 -12.04 23.66
N SER A 630 -22.36 -13.21 23.49
CA SER A 630 -21.70 -13.97 24.56
C SER A 630 -20.71 -13.07 25.33
N PRO A 631 -20.69 -13.09 26.67
CA PRO A 631 -19.73 -12.33 27.48
C PRO A 631 -18.27 -12.79 27.29
N GLU A 632 -18.05 -13.90 26.59
CA GLU A 632 -16.72 -14.35 26.13
C GLU A 632 -16.15 -13.45 25.02
N PHE A 633 -17.01 -12.67 24.33
CA PHE A 633 -16.57 -11.66 23.38
C PHE A 633 -16.11 -10.40 24.11
N ASP A 634 -14.80 -10.16 24.09
CA ASP A 634 -14.22 -8.95 24.66
C ASP A 634 -14.55 -7.71 23.81
N VAL A 635 -15.63 -7.03 24.20
CA VAL A 635 -16.08 -5.76 23.60
C VAL A 635 -15.04 -4.63 23.70
N THR A 636 -14.02 -4.73 24.56
CA THR A 636 -12.97 -3.70 24.65
C THR A 636 -12.02 -3.73 23.45
N LYS A 637 -12.10 -4.76 22.60
CA LYS A 637 -11.41 -4.86 21.30
C LYS A 637 -12.09 -4.05 20.19
N LEU A 638 -13.27 -3.50 20.48
CA LEU A 638 -14.00 -2.64 19.56
C LEU A 638 -13.44 -1.21 19.59
N ALA A 639 -13.33 -0.59 18.42
CA ALA A 639 -12.90 0.79 18.27
C ALA A 639 -13.73 1.54 17.22
N SER A 640 -13.81 2.86 17.32
CA SER A 640 -14.39 3.72 16.29
C SER A 640 -13.49 4.91 15.97
N ARG A 641 -13.56 5.44 14.75
CA ARG A 641 -12.89 6.70 14.35
C ARG A 641 -13.63 7.95 14.84
N SER A 642 -14.85 7.79 15.38
CA SER A 642 -15.70 8.89 15.84
C SER A 642 -16.27 8.57 17.22
N GLU A 643 -15.93 9.41 18.19
CA GLU A 643 -16.44 9.31 19.58
C GLU A 643 -17.97 9.49 19.61
N ALA A 644 -18.46 10.51 18.91
CA ALA A 644 -19.88 10.76 18.69
C ALA A 644 -20.43 9.90 17.54
N GLY A 645 -21.67 9.41 17.68
CA GLY A 645 -22.45 8.79 16.61
C GLY A 645 -22.02 7.39 16.15
N LYS A 646 -20.75 7.01 16.31
CA LYS A 646 -20.14 5.67 16.10
C LYS A 646 -20.60 4.94 14.84
N ARG A 647 -20.60 5.64 13.69
CA ARG A 647 -21.11 5.13 12.40
C ARG A 647 -20.54 3.77 11.98
N THR A 648 -19.27 3.52 12.28
CA THR A 648 -18.60 2.23 12.02
C THR A 648 -17.79 1.84 13.24
N ILE A 649 -17.90 0.58 13.62
CA ILE A 649 -17.17 -0.04 14.73
C ILE A 649 -16.26 -1.11 14.14
N TYR A 650 -14.98 -1.04 14.48
CA TYR A 650 -13.91 -1.90 14.01
C TYR A 650 -13.52 -2.88 15.12
N LEU A 651 -13.15 -4.10 14.74
CA LEU A 651 -12.53 -5.10 15.61
C LEU A 651 -11.03 -5.17 15.32
N VAL A 652 -10.21 -5.18 16.37
CA VAL A 652 -8.77 -5.43 16.31
C VAL A 652 -8.36 -6.48 17.34
N ASN A 653 -7.18 -7.09 17.18
CA ASN A 653 -6.65 -7.98 18.22
C ASN A 653 -5.99 -7.19 19.38
N ASP A 654 -5.67 -7.88 20.48
CA ASP A 654 -5.12 -7.26 21.70
C ASP A 654 -3.78 -6.58 21.49
N SER A 655 -2.87 -7.26 20.79
CA SER A 655 -1.52 -6.77 20.54
C SER A 655 -1.52 -5.51 19.67
N LEU A 656 -2.40 -5.45 18.67
CA LEU A 656 -2.57 -4.26 17.85
C LEU A 656 -3.27 -3.12 18.61
N LYS A 657 -4.24 -3.42 19.48
CA LYS A 657 -4.86 -2.42 20.37
C LYS A 657 -3.82 -1.69 21.25
N GLN A 658 -2.83 -2.41 21.79
CA GLN A 658 -1.73 -1.80 22.54
C GLN A 658 -0.91 -0.84 21.66
N VAL A 659 -0.55 -1.27 20.45
CA VAL A 659 0.16 -0.44 19.46
C VAL A 659 -0.66 0.79 19.06
N MET A 660 -1.95 0.63 18.77
CA MET A 660 -2.82 1.74 18.37
C MET A 660 -2.96 2.80 19.46
N ASN A 661 -3.05 2.40 20.73
CA ASN A 661 -3.04 3.34 21.85
C ASN A 661 -1.72 4.11 21.96
N ALA A 662 -0.58 3.42 21.83
CA ALA A 662 0.75 4.04 21.77
C ALA A 662 0.87 5.08 20.63
N VAL A 663 0.34 4.71 19.46
CA VAL A 663 0.42 5.51 18.25
C VAL A 663 -0.54 6.71 18.27
N ASN A 664 -1.76 6.53 18.78
CA ASN A 664 -2.72 7.60 19.05
C ASN A 664 -2.09 8.67 19.97
N ALA A 665 -1.49 8.24 21.09
CA ALA A 665 -0.81 9.13 22.03
C ALA A 665 0.37 9.89 21.38
N SER A 666 1.06 9.22 20.45
CA SER A 666 2.18 9.79 19.67
C SER A 666 1.74 10.64 18.47
N LYS A 667 0.42 10.79 18.22
CA LYS A 667 -0.18 11.52 17.08
C LYS A 667 0.37 11.15 15.70
N LEU A 668 0.76 9.89 15.48
CA LEU A 668 1.22 9.46 14.15
C LEU A 668 0.03 9.27 13.19
N ASN A 669 0.30 9.37 11.89
CA ASN A 669 -0.74 9.28 10.88
C ASN A 669 -1.23 7.83 10.67
N LEU A 670 -2.37 7.48 11.27
CA LEU A 670 -3.05 6.19 11.12
C LEU A 670 -4.10 6.25 10.02
N ILE A 671 -3.95 5.45 8.96
CA ILE A 671 -4.86 5.48 7.79
C ILE A 671 -5.92 4.38 7.85
N MET A 672 -5.60 3.19 8.37
CA MET A 672 -6.56 2.11 8.58
C MET A 672 -6.09 1.15 9.66
N SER A 673 -7.03 0.58 10.40
CA SER A 673 -6.79 -0.59 11.25
C SER A 673 -8.06 -1.41 11.44
N GLY A 674 -7.89 -2.72 11.55
CA GLY A 674 -8.93 -3.66 11.95
C GLY A 674 -10.03 -3.91 10.92
N VAL A 675 -10.94 -4.81 11.27
CA VAL A 675 -12.08 -5.23 10.43
C VAL A 675 -13.30 -4.42 10.82
N LYS A 676 -14.03 -3.88 9.85
CA LYS A 676 -15.36 -3.31 10.12
C LYS A 676 -16.25 -4.44 10.64
N LEU A 677 -16.73 -4.36 11.87
CA LEU A 677 -17.56 -5.40 12.50
C LEU A 677 -19.04 -5.01 12.52
N PHE A 678 -19.31 -3.76 12.89
CA PHE A 678 -20.66 -3.20 12.89
C PHE A 678 -20.72 -1.88 12.11
N GLU A 679 -21.83 -1.67 11.41
CA GLU A 679 -22.11 -0.41 10.72
C GLU A 679 -23.51 0.09 11.11
N LYS A 680 -23.63 1.41 11.30
CA LYS A 680 -24.89 2.10 11.55
C LYS A 680 -25.61 2.38 10.23
N ALA A 681 -26.87 1.96 10.13
CA ALA A 681 -27.72 2.29 8.99
C ALA A 681 -28.08 3.79 8.97
N SER A 682 -28.13 4.38 7.77
CA SER A 682 -28.37 5.83 7.58
C SER A 682 -29.79 6.28 7.98
N SER A 683 -30.78 5.39 7.88
CA SER A 683 -32.13 5.59 8.40
C SER A 683 -32.70 4.26 8.89
N THR A 684 -33.46 4.30 9.98
CA THR A 684 -33.95 3.09 10.66
C THR A 684 -35.44 3.15 10.98
N ASN A 685 -36.10 4.30 10.77
CA ASN A 685 -37.51 4.54 11.09
C ASN A 685 -37.90 4.06 12.51
N GLY A 686 -37.04 4.33 13.50
CA GLY A 686 -37.24 3.93 14.91
C GLY A 686 -36.80 2.51 15.27
N ARG A 687 -36.28 1.73 14.32
CA ARG A 687 -35.76 0.36 14.54
C ARG A 687 -34.30 0.39 15.02
N PHE A 688 -33.83 -0.75 15.50
CA PHE A 688 -32.43 -0.98 15.86
C PHE A 688 -31.46 -0.50 14.76
N PRO A 689 -30.43 0.32 15.10
CA PRO A 689 -29.71 1.09 14.09
C PRO A 689 -28.43 0.45 13.53
N TYR A 690 -27.96 -0.68 14.09
CA TYR A 690 -26.72 -1.33 13.64
C TYR A 690 -26.98 -2.61 12.85
N ARG A 691 -25.98 -3.05 12.10
CA ARG A 691 -25.90 -4.38 11.50
C ARG A 691 -24.47 -4.92 11.65
N VAL A 692 -24.34 -6.24 11.68
CA VAL A 692 -23.07 -6.91 11.40
C VAL A 692 -22.71 -6.67 9.93
N THR A 693 -21.44 -6.51 9.61
CA THR A 693 -20.93 -6.40 8.23
C THR A 693 -20.57 -7.78 7.66
N ASN A 694 -20.50 -7.94 6.32
CA ASN A 694 -19.97 -9.20 5.76
C ASN A 694 -18.46 -9.34 6.09
N ASP A 695 -17.69 -8.25 6.02
CA ASP A 695 -16.27 -8.20 6.38
C ASP A 695 -15.99 -8.83 7.77
N GLY A 696 -16.89 -8.62 8.75
CA GLY A 696 -16.72 -9.05 10.14
C GLY A 696 -17.59 -10.23 10.58
N VAL A 697 -18.53 -10.73 9.76
CA VAL A 697 -19.55 -11.69 10.22
C VAL A 697 -18.96 -12.98 10.79
N GLN A 698 -17.91 -13.52 10.14
CA GLN A 698 -17.24 -14.75 10.58
C GLN A 698 -16.54 -14.59 11.95
N LEU A 699 -16.08 -13.37 12.28
CA LEU A 699 -15.36 -13.08 13.51
C LEU A 699 -16.28 -12.98 14.73
N ILE A 700 -17.50 -12.45 14.56
CA ILE A 700 -18.48 -12.30 15.65
C ILE A 700 -19.44 -13.50 15.76
N LEU A 701 -19.68 -14.24 14.68
CA LEU A 701 -20.69 -15.32 14.65
C LEU A 701 -20.58 -16.33 15.82
N PRO A 702 -19.40 -16.81 16.25
CA PRO A 702 -19.29 -17.73 17.39
C PRO A 702 -19.89 -17.20 18.71
N TYR A 703 -20.05 -15.88 18.81
CA TYR A 703 -20.53 -15.19 20.00
C TYR A 703 -21.99 -14.70 19.88
N LEU A 704 -22.63 -14.79 18.71
CA LEU A 704 -24.03 -14.36 18.52
C LEU A 704 -25.01 -15.43 19.04
N ARG A 705 -25.87 -15.11 20.00
CA ARG A 705 -26.88 -16.05 20.54
C ARG A 705 -28.30 -15.78 20.05
N LYS A 706 -28.58 -14.58 19.54
CA LYS A 706 -29.84 -14.20 18.87
C LYS A 706 -29.59 -13.67 17.46
N ARG A 707 -30.68 -13.52 16.69
CA ARG A 707 -30.70 -12.97 15.32
C ARG A 707 -29.93 -13.79 14.27
N VAL A 708 -29.47 -15.00 14.61
CA VAL A 708 -28.88 -15.97 13.68
C VAL A 708 -30.00 -16.85 13.11
N VAL A 709 -29.98 -17.06 11.79
CA VAL A 709 -30.92 -17.92 11.07
C VAL A 709 -30.13 -18.98 10.31
N HIS A 710 -30.40 -20.25 10.62
CA HIS A 710 -29.80 -21.37 9.91
C HIS A 710 -30.56 -21.67 8.61
N MET A 711 -29.83 -21.61 7.51
CA MET A 711 -30.29 -21.88 6.15
C MET A 711 -30.07 -23.33 5.75
N THR A 712 -30.89 -23.82 4.82
CA THR A 712 -30.67 -25.07 4.10
C THR A 712 -29.95 -24.81 2.77
N TYR A 713 -29.41 -25.85 2.13
CA TYR A 713 -28.78 -25.71 0.81
C TYR A 713 -29.72 -25.10 -0.27
N PRO A 714 -31.00 -25.51 -0.39
CA PRO A 714 -31.97 -24.82 -1.25
C PRO A 714 -32.10 -23.31 -1.02
N ASP A 715 -31.98 -22.82 0.23
CA ASP A 715 -32.01 -21.38 0.52
C ASP A 715 -30.78 -20.66 -0.03
N VAL A 716 -29.61 -21.30 0.06
CA VAL A 716 -28.38 -20.79 -0.57
C VAL A 716 -28.56 -20.70 -2.08
N LEU A 717 -29.23 -21.67 -2.73
CA LEU A 717 -29.55 -21.60 -4.16
C LEU A 717 -30.49 -20.44 -4.52
N VAL A 718 -31.49 -20.14 -3.67
CA VAL A 718 -32.41 -19.00 -3.88
C VAL A 718 -31.63 -17.68 -3.85
N ILE A 719 -30.77 -17.51 -2.84
CA ILE A 719 -29.92 -16.34 -2.70
C ILE A 719 -28.93 -16.27 -3.88
N ALA A 720 -28.17 -17.34 -4.13
CA ALA A 720 -27.17 -17.43 -5.20
C ALA A 720 -27.74 -17.13 -6.59
N LYS A 721 -29.00 -17.48 -6.89
CA LYS A 721 -29.66 -17.11 -8.15
C LYS A 721 -29.87 -15.61 -8.34
N GLY A 722 -29.61 -14.79 -7.32
CA GLY A 722 -29.62 -13.33 -7.39
C GLY A 722 -30.87 -12.68 -6.78
N ASP A 723 -31.73 -13.44 -6.10
CA ASP A 723 -32.83 -12.86 -5.33
C ASP A 723 -32.25 -12.16 -4.08
N ARG A 724 -32.07 -10.85 -4.19
CA ARG A 724 -31.59 -10.01 -3.08
C ARG A 724 -32.66 -9.73 -2.04
N THR A 725 -33.94 -9.94 -2.36
CA THR A 725 -35.05 -9.64 -1.47
C THR A 725 -36.09 -10.76 -1.42
N PRO A 726 -35.70 -12.01 -1.10
CA PRO A 726 -36.60 -13.14 -1.20
C PRO A 726 -37.70 -13.03 -0.15
N PHE A 727 -38.93 -13.34 -0.59
CA PHE A 727 -40.05 -13.56 0.31
C PHE A 727 -39.82 -14.82 1.14
N PHE A 728 -40.29 -14.83 2.38
CA PHE A 728 -40.17 -15.97 3.29
C PHE A 728 -40.76 -17.26 2.67
N ASP A 729 -41.76 -17.13 1.80
CA ASP A 729 -42.38 -18.28 1.12
C ASP A 729 -41.52 -18.94 0.03
N ARG A 730 -40.43 -18.29 -0.40
CA ARG A 730 -39.39 -18.90 -1.26
C ARG A 730 -38.35 -19.68 -0.48
N MET A 731 -38.26 -19.47 0.84
CA MET A 731 -37.31 -20.14 1.72
C MET A 731 -37.87 -21.49 2.18
N ALA A 732 -36.98 -22.42 2.52
CA ALA A 732 -37.30 -23.73 3.09
C ALA A 732 -38.12 -23.57 4.40
N PRO A 733 -39.00 -24.53 4.74
CA PRO A 733 -39.90 -24.40 5.89
C PRO A 733 -39.21 -24.08 7.22
N SER A 734 -38.08 -24.74 7.52
CA SER A 734 -37.29 -24.51 8.74
C SER A 734 -36.67 -23.12 8.80
N THR A 735 -36.18 -22.60 7.68
CA THR A 735 -35.61 -21.24 7.56
C THR A 735 -36.71 -20.18 7.60
N ARG A 736 -37.86 -20.45 6.99
CA ARG A 736 -39.08 -19.62 7.02
C ARG A 736 -39.61 -19.44 8.45
N GLU A 737 -39.70 -20.51 9.22
CA GLU A 737 -40.18 -20.48 10.61
C GLU A 737 -39.28 -19.60 11.50
N GLN A 738 -37.96 -19.77 11.42
CA GLN A 738 -36.98 -18.91 12.11
C GLN A 738 -37.13 -17.42 11.72
N LEU A 739 -37.28 -17.12 10.43
CA LEU A 739 -37.47 -15.76 9.93
C LEU A 739 -38.78 -15.14 10.44
N GLN A 740 -39.88 -15.90 10.43
CA GLN A 740 -41.18 -15.47 10.92
C GLN A 740 -41.16 -15.22 12.44
N ALA A 741 -40.52 -16.10 13.22
CA ALA A 741 -40.35 -15.92 14.66
C ALA A 741 -39.57 -14.65 15.00
N LEU A 742 -38.45 -14.39 14.32
CA LEU A 742 -37.68 -13.14 14.50
C LEU A 742 -38.47 -11.90 14.06
N ALA A 743 -39.16 -11.97 12.92
CA ALA A 743 -39.96 -10.86 12.38
C ALA A 743 -41.19 -10.51 13.25
N ALA A 744 -41.74 -11.49 13.98
CA ALA A 744 -42.84 -11.32 14.92
C ALA A 744 -42.40 -10.61 16.22
N VAL A 745 -41.14 -10.83 16.66
CA VAL A 745 -40.56 -10.13 17.81
C VAL A 745 -40.08 -8.73 17.40
N GLU A 746 -39.15 -8.62 16.46
CA GLU A 746 -38.62 -7.33 16.00
C GLU A 746 -37.99 -7.40 14.59
N GLN A 747 -38.43 -6.54 13.67
CA GLN A 747 -37.82 -6.37 12.36
C GLN A 747 -36.48 -5.62 12.46
N GLY A 748 -35.45 -6.07 11.74
CA GLY A 748 -34.14 -5.43 11.77
C GLY A 748 -33.00 -6.34 11.33
N ALA A 749 -31.77 -6.01 11.72
CA ALA A 749 -30.59 -6.76 11.33
C ALA A 749 -30.61 -8.22 11.81
N GLY A 750 -29.94 -9.09 11.06
CA GLY A 750 -29.71 -10.50 11.40
C GLY A 750 -28.58 -11.09 10.57
N VAL A 751 -28.24 -12.34 10.86
CA VAL A 751 -27.19 -13.10 10.15
C VAL A 751 -27.79 -14.40 9.63
N LEU A 752 -27.64 -14.65 8.33
CA LEU A 752 -27.96 -15.95 7.73
C LEU A 752 -26.71 -16.82 7.73
N VAL A 753 -26.85 -18.10 8.10
CA VAL A 753 -25.75 -19.05 8.19
C VAL A 753 -26.15 -20.35 7.50
N PHE A 754 -25.39 -20.75 6.47
CA PHE A 754 -25.39 -22.14 5.99
C PHE A 754 -24.09 -22.80 6.45
N ASP A 755 -24.22 -23.91 7.18
CA ASP A 755 -23.09 -24.73 7.61
C ASP A 755 -23.23 -26.11 6.96
N PRO A 756 -22.34 -26.48 6.02
CA PRO A 756 -22.45 -27.74 5.27
C PRO A 756 -22.19 -28.98 6.13
N GLN A 757 -21.57 -28.84 7.31
CA GLN A 757 -21.34 -29.95 8.24
C GLN A 757 -22.58 -30.23 9.10
N LEU A 758 -23.29 -29.17 9.50
CA LEU A 758 -24.53 -29.28 10.28
C LEU A 758 -25.78 -29.53 9.42
N ASN A 759 -25.77 -29.08 8.16
CA ASN A 759 -26.87 -29.25 7.21
C ASN A 759 -26.37 -29.90 5.90
N PRO A 760 -25.85 -31.13 5.95
CA PRO A 760 -25.42 -31.85 4.75
C PRO A 760 -26.62 -32.08 3.82
N HIS A 761 -26.41 -31.87 2.52
CA HIS A 761 -27.43 -32.04 1.48
C HIS A 761 -26.84 -32.88 0.34
N PRO A 762 -27.57 -33.86 -0.23
CA PRO A 762 -27.04 -34.72 -1.30
C PRO A 762 -26.49 -33.93 -2.50
N ASP A 763 -27.18 -32.85 -2.87
CA ASP A 763 -26.82 -31.98 -3.99
C ASP A 763 -25.75 -30.92 -3.63
N ASN A 764 -25.23 -30.90 -2.39
CA ASN A 764 -24.13 -30.01 -1.98
C ASN A 764 -22.79 -30.74 -2.03
N THR A 765 -22.24 -30.91 -3.23
CA THR A 765 -20.89 -31.43 -3.46
C THR A 765 -19.81 -30.36 -3.41
N GLU A 766 -20.18 -29.08 -3.61
CA GLU A 766 -19.22 -28.01 -3.83
C GLU A 766 -18.93 -27.16 -2.58
N ILE A 767 -19.95 -26.72 -1.82
CA ILE A 767 -19.73 -25.81 -0.68
C ILE A 767 -19.16 -26.58 0.52
N VAL A 768 -17.86 -26.40 0.80
CA VAL A 768 -17.16 -27.01 1.94
C VAL A 768 -17.04 -26.10 3.17
N GLU A 769 -17.19 -24.78 3.00
CA GLU A 769 -17.08 -23.79 4.09
C GLU A 769 -18.45 -23.24 4.55
N ARG A 770 -18.48 -22.67 5.75
CA ARG A 770 -19.67 -22.03 6.30
C ARG A 770 -19.93 -20.69 5.60
N VAL A 771 -21.04 -20.59 4.87
CA VAL A 771 -21.51 -19.35 4.24
C VAL A 771 -22.23 -18.50 5.29
N CYS A 772 -21.78 -17.26 5.48
CA CYS A 772 -22.33 -16.32 6.47
C CYS A 772 -22.63 -14.98 5.82
N ILE A 773 -23.84 -14.48 6.01
CA ILE A 773 -24.39 -13.35 5.24
C ILE A 773 -25.12 -12.39 6.19
N SER A 774 -24.76 -11.10 6.15
CA SER A 774 -25.58 -10.06 6.80
C SER A 774 -26.93 -9.91 6.08
N THR A 775 -28.00 -9.76 6.85
CA THR A 775 -29.35 -9.55 6.31
C THR A 775 -30.14 -8.51 7.09
N TRP A 776 -31.17 -7.94 6.46
CA TRP A 776 -32.21 -7.18 7.13
C TRP A 776 -33.54 -7.95 7.03
N ILE A 777 -34.07 -8.38 8.18
CA ILE A 777 -35.30 -9.16 8.29
C ILE A 777 -36.49 -8.19 8.33
N GLY A 778 -37.34 -8.24 7.29
CA GLY A 778 -38.60 -7.52 7.20
C GLY A 778 -39.78 -8.34 7.74
N LYS A 779 -41.01 -7.96 7.39
CA LYS A 779 -42.24 -8.62 7.89
C LYS A 779 -42.54 -9.96 7.21
N VAL A 780 -42.29 -10.06 5.90
CA VAL A 780 -42.60 -11.23 5.04
C VAL A 780 -41.49 -11.53 4.03
N SER A 781 -40.39 -10.78 4.08
CA SER A 781 -39.23 -10.86 3.21
C SER A 781 -37.98 -10.44 3.96
N LEU A 782 -36.83 -10.87 3.46
CA LEU A 782 -35.52 -10.45 3.95
C LEU A 782 -34.80 -9.64 2.87
N ASN A 783 -33.82 -8.82 3.23
CA ASN A 783 -32.94 -8.13 2.29
C ASN A 783 -31.50 -8.59 2.52
N VAL A 784 -30.93 -9.25 1.52
CA VAL A 784 -29.60 -9.83 1.51
C VAL A 784 -28.55 -8.71 1.32
N MET A 785 -27.78 -8.42 2.36
CA MET A 785 -26.84 -7.29 2.39
C MET A 785 -25.46 -7.64 1.80
N VAL A 786 -25.46 -8.37 0.69
CA VAL A 786 -24.28 -8.96 0.04
C VAL A 786 -23.83 -8.11 -1.15
N SER A 787 -22.53 -7.99 -1.44
CA SER A 787 -22.04 -7.21 -2.59
C SER A 787 -22.46 -7.87 -3.93
N LYS A 788 -22.23 -7.25 -5.09
CA LYS A 788 -22.47 -7.95 -6.37
C LYS A 788 -21.43 -9.05 -6.59
N GLU A 789 -20.23 -8.77 -6.10
CA GLU A 789 -18.99 -9.49 -6.23
C GLU A 789 -19.03 -10.75 -5.32
N ASP A 790 -19.45 -10.60 -4.06
CA ASP A 790 -19.74 -11.68 -3.10
C ASP A 790 -20.78 -12.65 -3.68
N MET A 791 -21.86 -12.10 -4.28
CA MET A 791 -22.90 -12.90 -4.93
C MET A 791 -22.38 -13.66 -6.16
N ALA A 792 -21.43 -13.08 -6.89
CA ALA A 792 -20.82 -13.72 -8.05
C ALA A 792 -19.87 -14.85 -7.63
N SER A 793 -19.09 -14.67 -6.56
CA SER A 793 -18.25 -15.74 -6.02
C SER A 793 -19.08 -16.89 -5.47
N LEU A 794 -20.14 -16.61 -4.71
CA LEU A 794 -21.07 -17.65 -4.26
C LEU A 794 -21.72 -18.42 -5.44
N LYS A 795 -21.96 -17.75 -6.58
CA LYS A 795 -22.38 -18.44 -7.82
C LYS A 795 -21.27 -19.31 -8.39
N ASN A 796 -20.02 -18.85 -8.45
CA ASN A 796 -18.88 -19.61 -8.98
C ASN A 796 -18.66 -20.92 -8.20
N LEU A 797 -18.89 -20.90 -6.88
CA LEU A 797 -18.81 -22.09 -6.02
C LEU A 797 -19.93 -23.12 -6.29
N ILE A 798 -21.13 -22.65 -6.64
CA ILE A 798 -22.34 -23.49 -6.70
C ILE A 798 -22.69 -23.91 -8.14
N VAL A 799 -22.42 -23.04 -9.10
CA VAL A 799 -22.81 -23.17 -10.50
C VAL A 799 -21.54 -23.07 -11.35
N VAL A 800 -20.81 -24.18 -11.42
CA VAL A 800 -19.70 -24.32 -12.36
C VAL A 800 -20.26 -24.15 -13.78
N PRO A 801 -19.71 -23.24 -14.62
CA PRO A 801 -20.16 -23.09 -16.00
C PRO A 801 -19.93 -24.38 -16.80
N ASP A 802 -20.78 -24.67 -17.79
CA ASP A 802 -20.49 -25.70 -18.79
C ASP A 802 -19.40 -25.19 -19.76
N LEU A 803 -18.15 -25.26 -19.30
CA LEU A 803 -16.97 -24.83 -20.04
C LEU A 803 -16.71 -25.71 -21.27
N ALA A 804 -17.22 -26.94 -21.31
CA ALA A 804 -17.11 -27.83 -22.46
C ALA A 804 -18.00 -27.34 -23.61
N ALA A 805 -19.28 -27.00 -23.33
CA ALA A 805 -20.18 -26.40 -24.31
C ALA A 805 -19.68 -25.03 -24.81
N LEU A 806 -19.10 -24.21 -23.93
CA LEU A 806 -18.51 -22.91 -24.27
C LEU A 806 -17.25 -23.02 -25.16
N SER A 807 -16.51 -24.12 -25.05
CA SER A 807 -15.33 -24.37 -25.90
C SER A 807 -15.74 -24.96 -27.26
N ALA A 808 -16.74 -25.85 -27.30
CA ALA A 808 -17.27 -26.41 -28.54
C ALA A 808 -17.97 -25.37 -29.43
N THR A 809 -18.69 -24.41 -28.84
CA THR A 809 -19.42 -23.37 -29.60
C THR A 809 -18.47 -22.37 -30.28
N ALA A 810 -17.32 -22.08 -29.70
CA ALA A 810 -16.30 -21.21 -30.30
C ALA A 810 -15.67 -21.82 -31.57
N ALA A 811 -15.36 -23.12 -31.53
CA ALA A 811 -14.82 -23.86 -32.67
C ALA A 811 -15.79 -23.88 -33.86
N THR A 812 -17.11 -23.91 -33.61
CA THR A 812 -18.11 -23.80 -34.69
C THR A 812 -18.15 -22.40 -35.32
N THR A 813 -17.97 -21.32 -34.55
CA THR A 813 -18.03 -19.94 -35.09
C THR A 813 -16.85 -19.58 -35.99
N ASP A 814 -15.62 -20.03 -35.66
CA ASP A 814 -14.45 -19.81 -36.53
C ASP A 814 -14.58 -20.57 -37.86
N SER A 815 -15.26 -21.73 -37.87
CA SER A 815 -15.53 -22.48 -39.11
C SER A 815 -16.46 -21.73 -40.08
N THR A 816 -17.32 -20.83 -39.57
CA THR A 816 -18.25 -20.01 -40.37
C THR A 816 -17.71 -18.63 -40.74
N ALA A 817 -16.66 -18.14 -40.09
CA ALA A 817 -16.09 -16.82 -40.35
C ALA A 817 -15.17 -16.78 -41.59
N SER A 818 -14.86 -17.93 -42.20
CA SER A 818 -13.96 -18.05 -43.35
C SER A 818 -14.64 -17.98 -44.73
N SER A 819 -15.95 -17.70 -44.80
CA SER A 819 -16.71 -17.75 -46.05
C SER A 819 -17.71 -16.60 -46.29
N GLU A 820 -17.33 -15.35 -46.02
CA GLU A 820 -18.09 -14.19 -46.56
C GLU A 820 -17.21 -12.96 -46.81
N ALA A 821 -16.29 -13.09 -47.77
CA ALA A 821 -15.58 -11.94 -48.34
C ALA A 821 -16.45 -11.27 -49.43
N ALA A 822 -17.29 -10.31 -49.04
CA ALA A 822 -17.95 -9.40 -49.98
C ALA A 822 -17.06 -8.17 -50.23
N PRO A 823 -16.80 -7.77 -51.49
CA PRO A 823 -16.05 -6.56 -51.78
C PRO A 823 -16.93 -5.33 -51.54
N MET A 824 -16.41 -4.33 -50.82
CA MET A 824 -17.03 -3.00 -50.76
C MET A 824 -16.27 -2.03 -51.65
N ASP A 825 -17.01 -1.45 -52.60
CA ASP A 825 -16.50 -0.54 -53.63
C ASP A 825 -16.05 0.82 -53.08
N VAL A 826 -15.13 1.43 -53.83
CA VAL A 826 -14.72 2.83 -53.67
C VAL A 826 -15.71 3.74 -54.40
N VAL A 827 -16.51 4.52 -53.65
CA VAL A 827 -17.16 5.75 -54.16
C VAL A 827 -17.12 6.82 -53.07
N ALA A 828 -16.85 8.06 -53.48
CA ALA A 828 -16.70 9.22 -52.60
C ALA A 828 -18.02 9.97 -52.35
N GLU A 829 -18.17 10.55 -51.15
CA GLU A 829 -18.23 12.02 -50.93
C GLU A 829 -17.88 12.35 -49.47
#